data_AF-A0AAU8XFQ3-F1
#
_entry.id   AF-A0AAU8XFQ3-F1
#
_cell.length_a   1.000
_cell.length_b   1.000
_cell.length_c   1.000
_cell.angle_alpha   90.00
_cell.angle_beta   90.00
_cell.angle_gamma   90.00
#
_symmetry.space_group_name_H-M   'P 1'
#
loop_
_entity.id
_entity.type
_entity.pdbx_description
1 polymer ?
#
loop_
_entity_poly.entity_id
_entity_poly.type
_entity_poly.pdbx_seq_one_letter_code
_entity_poly.pdbx_strand_id
1 'polypeptide(L)'
;MYSPKEESARQTRKNWLAKRQAHLDQEDPRMPVLEALGILGPIPGDMRNLWPVSEWNNPLVVSVPASAPVEMGFGDTITFFLDDVELDTILLNTPDDLRYSIAANLINSGKPYEVWYQHGSWLGNTMPSISLVLDVDYQAPNRNQTGAPAVLPDDVASGGLTLEYLDTHPFLEITVPRSSDILAGDTVTISWVPVVARSFRQDFTPITSKVVTVPEVMSGVDPVVRIDAALIKGLVQGKIGIYYRYIDRTGNMGQFSPATVLQVDLTPAPDNLQAPRVFLAEGDGIDRADAQLGVEVEIPEPIYDNPQPDDQIQVIWEGTPVPAVTLDTLPMYIPIDWPTLSANGPLDKRSFKVSYNVVRGALSTPSPDLDVTVDFTVAGPAPDPLTPGPINAALPAIVVKSREVPPLDNVLGNADKGKDATAELAINPFAIGDTLRLYWGDLRPHVAELIIAATGTAIQFVIPWDVIKRGGYNDRLPVYYSTWNGVNEQESEHIEVDVRIVDITGLPEVGFPDRFVPPAGPTPVPIINCCSLPWNGIKIHIPFDPTNMDAGDEVIIKWQAYEDRVGTSPIDGTYHEFDPIKLVEGNLYVGIPFVIPYAGLVEPVITVGSGRVTYTLKKANGQRGEHSTLTIITRMAGTGLCSESFPGVCNAFVGDGSGSTI
;
A
#
# COMPACT_ATOMS: atom_id res chain seq x y z
N MET A 1 -88.95 66.37 -35.37
CA MET A 1 -88.25 67.11 -34.31
C MET A 1 -89.23 67.28 -33.17
N TYR A 2 -88.93 66.76 -31.98
CA TYR A 2 -89.78 66.91 -30.79
C TYR A 2 -89.73 68.37 -30.31
N SER A 3 -90.78 68.85 -29.62
CA SER A 3 -90.77 70.25 -29.13
C SER A 3 -89.81 70.43 -27.94
N PRO A 4 -89.29 71.64 -27.68
CA PRO A 4 -88.39 71.91 -26.54
C PRO A 4 -88.94 71.47 -25.18
N LYS A 5 -90.28 71.47 -25.01
CA LYS A 5 -90.94 70.95 -23.79
C LYS A 5 -90.89 69.41 -23.68
N GLU A 6 -90.94 68.69 -24.81
CA GLU A 6 -90.87 67.23 -24.82
C GLU A 6 -89.44 66.72 -24.57
N GLU A 7 -88.41 67.42 -25.07
CA GLU A 7 -87.01 67.11 -24.77
C GLU A 7 -86.69 67.34 -23.28
N SER A 8 -87.17 68.44 -22.69
CA SER A 8 -87.01 68.71 -21.25
C SER A 8 -87.70 67.65 -20.38
N ALA A 9 -88.91 67.20 -20.73
CA ALA A 9 -89.65 66.19 -19.97
C ALA A 9 -89.00 64.79 -20.07
N ARG A 10 -88.46 64.43 -21.24
CA ARG A 10 -87.70 63.18 -21.44
C ARG A 10 -86.39 63.18 -20.68
N GLN A 11 -85.64 64.30 -20.68
CA GLN A 11 -84.39 64.39 -19.93
C GLN A 11 -84.65 64.33 -18.41
N THR A 12 -85.70 64.97 -17.93
CA THR A 12 -86.12 64.89 -16.52
C THR A 12 -86.50 63.46 -16.12
N ARG A 13 -87.24 62.74 -16.98
CA ARG A 13 -87.60 61.33 -16.75
C ARG A 13 -86.38 60.40 -16.80
N LYS A 14 -85.42 60.66 -17.70
CA LYS A 14 -84.17 59.89 -17.81
C LYS A 14 -83.27 60.11 -16.59
N ASN A 15 -83.16 61.35 -16.11
CA ASN A 15 -82.44 61.70 -14.88
C ASN A 15 -83.12 61.09 -13.63
N TRP A 16 -84.45 61.06 -13.60
CA TRP A 16 -85.20 60.43 -12.51
C TRP A 16 -85.04 58.90 -12.51
N LEU A 17 -85.09 58.26 -13.69
CA LEU A 17 -84.82 56.82 -13.82
C LEU A 17 -83.37 56.47 -13.46
N ALA A 18 -82.40 57.30 -13.83
CA ALA A 18 -81.00 57.13 -13.44
C ALA A 18 -80.79 57.29 -11.93
N LYS A 19 -81.43 58.28 -11.29
CA LYS A 19 -81.42 58.43 -9.82
C LYS A 19 -82.11 57.28 -9.10
N ARG A 20 -83.20 56.75 -9.65
CA ARG A 20 -83.92 55.60 -9.09
C ARG A 20 -83.11 54.31 -9.25
N GLN A 21 -82.44 54.11 -10.37
CA GLN A 21 -81.55 52.96 -10.57
C GLN A 21 -80.34 53.03 -9.62
N ALA A 22 -79.69 54.19 -9.49
CA ALA A 22 -78.60 54.40 -8.54
C ALA A 22 -79.00 54.21 -7.05
N HIS A 23 -80.29 54.38 -6.72
CA HIS A 23 -80.83 54.15 -5.38
C HIS A 23 -81.27 52.69 -5.16
N LEU A 24 -81.58 51.96 -6.23
CA LEU A 24 -81.84 50.51 -6.21
C LEU A 24 -80.53 49.70 -6.24
N ASP A 25 -79.44 50.29 -6.77
CA ASP A 25 -78.09 49.71 -6.78
C ASP A 25 -77.28 50.03 -5.50
N GLN A 26 -77.85 50.79 -4.54
CA GLN A 26 -77.27 50.97 -3.20
C GLN A 26 -77.47 49.67 -2.40
N GLU A 27 -76.37 49.05 -1.97
CA GLU A 27 -76.39 47.92 -1.04
C GLU A 27 -77.23 48.26 0.20
N ASP A 28 -78.01 47.28 0.67
CA ASP A 28 -78.80 47.38 1.90
C ASP A 28 -77.89 47.89 3.04
N PRO A 29 -78.19 49.01 3.72
CA PRO A 29 -77.32 49.54 4.76
C PRO A 29 -77.18 48.51 5.89
N ARG A 30 -75.95 48.05 6.13
CA ARG A 30 -75.61 47.09 7.18
C ARG A 30 -74.62 47.68 8.17
N MET A 31 -74.68 47.19 9.40
CA MET A 31 -73.62 47.42 10.38
C MET A 31 -72.32 46.70 9.95
N PRO A 32 -71.13 47.23 10.27
CA PRO A 32 -69.86 46.60 9.90
C PRO A 32 -69.67 45.24 10.60
N VAL A 33 -68.84 44.37 10.01
CA VAL A 33 -68.44 43.09 10.63
C VAL A 33 -67.89 43.35 12.04
N LEU A 34 -68.31 42.56 13.02
CA LEU A 34 -67.81 42.66 14.39
C LEU A 34 -66.29 42.44 14.49
N GLU A 35 -65.68 42.99 15.54
CA GLU A 35 -64.29 42.73 15.90
C GLU A 35 -64.23 41.53 16.87
N ALA A 36 -63.47 40.50 16.51
CA ALA A 36 -63.25 39.33 17.36
C ALA A 36 -61.80 39.31 17.88
N LEU A 37 -61.62 39.14 19.19
CA LEU A 37 -60.31 39.12 19.82
C LEU A 37 -59.69 37.71 19.77
N GLY A 38 -58.40 37.62 19.46
CA GLY A 38 -57.64 36.36 19.52
C GLY A 38 -57.81 35.43 18.31
N ILE A 39 -58.60 35.81 17.31
CA ILE A 39 -58.74 35.05 16.06
C ILE A 39 -57.56 35.31 15.11
N LEU A 40 -57.27 34.33 14.24
CA LEU A 40 -56.32 34.48 13.15
C LEU A 40 -57.06 34.93 11.90
N GLY A 41 -56.94 36.21 11.54
CA GLY A 41 -57.56 36.77 10.35
C GLY A 41 -57.02 36.17 9.03
N PRO A 42 -57.71 36.42 7.90
CA PRO A 42 -57.35 35.88 6.60
C PRO A 42 -55.95 36.33 6.16
N ILE A 43 -55.25 35.42 5.49
CA ILE A 43 -53.98 35.70 4.82
C ILE A 43 -54.09 35.32 3.34
N PRO A 44 -53.23 35.88 2.47
CA PRO A 44 -53.07 35.35 1.12
C PRO A 44 -52.84 33.83 1.18
N GLY A 45 -53.59 33.05 0.40
CA GLY A 45 -53.52 31.58 0.41
C GLY A 45 -54.46 30.87 1.39
N ASP A 46 -55.02 31.56 2.39
CA ASP A 46 -56.08 31.05 3.27
C ASP A 46 -56.96 32.20 3.80
N MET A 47 -58.12 32.36 3.17
CA MET A 47 -59.06 33.48 3.39
C MET A 47 -59.99 33.28 4.59
N ARG A 48 -59.79 32.24 5.40
CA ARG A 48 -60.61 31.95 6.59
C ARG A 48 -60.19 32.81 7.79
N ASN A 49 -61.16 33.15 8.64
CA ASN A 49 -60.90 33.59 10.01
C ASN A 49 -60.86 32.35 10.89
N LEU A 50 -59.71 32.05 11.50
CA LEU A 50 -59.54 30.82 12.25
C LEU A 50 -59.55 31.07 13.76
N TRP A 51 -60.17 30.17 14.51
CA TRP A 51 -60.01 30.12 15.96
C TRP A 51 -58.80 29.25 16.33
N PRO A 52 -57.71 29.83 16.86
CA PRO A 52 -56.49 29.08 17.18
C PRO A 52 -56.71 28.09 18.33
N VAL A 53 -56.00 26.96 18.29
CA VAL A 53 -56.05 25.87 19.28
C VAL A 53 -55.80 26.38 20.70
N SER A 54 -54.90 27.38 20.85
CA SER A 54 -54.59 28.00 22.14
C SER A 54 -55.79 28.67 22.81
N GLU A 55 -56.81 29.05 22.04
CA GLU A 55 -57.98 29.79 22.50
C GLU A 55 -59.23 28.91 22.64
N TRP A 56 -59.19 27.60 22.32
CA TRP A 56 -60.38 26.73 22.34
C TRP A 56 -61.02 26.54 23.71
N ASN A 57 -60.29 26.83 24.78
CA ASN A 57 -60.81 26.76 26.15
C ASN A 57 -61.20 28.14 26.71
N ASN A 58 -61.02 29.22 25.94
CA ASN A 58 -61.31 30.59 26.34
C ASN A 58 -62.59 31.08 25.65
N PRO A 59 -63.38 31.97 26.28
CA PRO A 59 -64.53 32.57 25.61
C PRO A 59 -64.09 33.48 24.46
N LEU A 60 -64.83 33.47 23.34
CA LEU A 60 -64.61 34.42 22.24
C LEU A 60 -65.18 35.77 22.60
N VAL A 61 -64.29 36.76 22.73
CA VAL A 61 -64.71 38.15 22.98
C VAL A 61 -64.94 38.82 21.64
N VAL A 62 -66.19 39.23 21.39
CA VAL A 62 -66.60 40.00 20.21
C VAL A 62 -67.03 41.41 20.60
N SER A 63 -66.88 42.37 19.69
CA SER A 63 -67.30 43.74 19.91
C SER A 63 -67.78 44.45 18.66
N VAL A 64 -68.67 45.41 18.85
CA VAL A 64 -69.16 46.28 17.77
C VAL A 64 -68.04 47.27 17.39
N PRO A 65 -67.68 47.41 16.10
CA PRO A 65 -66.58 48.28 15.69
C PRO A 65 -66.93 49.75 15.86
N ALA A 66 -65.91 50.58 16.11
CA ALA A 66 -66.07 52.03 16.15
C ALA A 66 -66.46 52.66 14.79
N SER A 67 -66.34 51.90 13.69
CA SER A 67 -66.68 52.32 12.33
C SER A 67 -68.17 52.20 11.97
N ALA A 68 -69.03 51.88 12.94
CA ALA A 68 -70.47 51.75 12.69
C ALA A 68 -71.09 53.05 12.14
N PRO A 69 -71.98 52.96 11.12
CA PRO A 69 -72.53 54.13 10.43
C PRO A 69 -73.64 54.87 11.20
N VAL A 70 -73.97 54.41 12.41
CA VAL A 70 -75.05 54.95 13.25
C VAL A 70 -74.49 55.35 14.61
N GLU A 71 -74.89 56.54 15.08
CA GLU A 71 -74.64 56.96 16.45
C GLU A 71 -75.50 56.12 17.41
N MET A 72 -74.85 55.22 18.14
CA MET A 72 -75.51 54.37 19.14
C MET A 72 -75.67 55.13 20.46
N GLY A 73 -76.92 55.21 20.95
CA GLY A 73 -77.28 56.03 22.11
C GLY A 73 -77.80 55.24 23.30
N PHE A 74 -77.88 55.90 24.46
CA PHE A 74 -78.50 55.34 25.66
C PHE A 74 -79.94 54.91 25.37
N GLY A 75 -80.25 53.63 25.61
CA GLY A 75 -81.58 53.05 25.36
C GLY A 75 -81.73 52.28 24.04
N ASP A 76 -80.72 52.30 23.16
CA ASP A 76 -80.63 51.36 22.04
C ASP A 76 -80.23 49.95 22.53
N THR A 77 -80.45 48.94 21.69
CA THR A 77 -80.10 47.54 21.99
C THR A 77 -79.13 46.97 20.96
N ILE A 78 -78.22 46.09 21.41
CA ILE A 78 -77.41 45.23 20.56
C ILE A 78 -77.75 43.77 20.85
N THR A 79 -78.22 43.06 19.84
CA THR A 79 -78.47 41.62 19.94
C THR A 79 -77.36 40.86 19.23
N PHE A 80 -76.69 39.93 19.91
CA PHE A 80 -75.64 39.09 19.33
C PHE A 80 -76.21 37.73 18.91
N PHE A 81 -75.77 37.24 17.76
CA PHE A 81 -76.21 35.99 17.16
C PHE A 81 -75.02 35.07 16.86
N LEU A 82 -75.25 33.76 17.00
CA LEU A 82 -74.37 32.69 16.55
C LEU A 82 -75.21 31.70 15.73
N ASP A 83 -74.91 31.55 14.44
CA ASP A 83 -75.68 30.71 13.50
C ASP A 83 -77.19 30.98 13.55
N ASP A 84 -77.57 32.27 13.53
CA ASP A 84 -78.95 32.78 13.66
C ASP A 84 -79.66 32.47 14.99
N VAL A 85 -78.96 31.88 15.96
CA VAL A 85 -79.44 31.74 17.33
C VAL A 85 -79.09 33.00 18.12
N GLU A 86 -80.10 33.67 18.66
CA GLU A 86 -79.92 34.79 19.58
C GLU A 86 -79.16 34.31 20.83
N LEU A 87 -78.02 34.93 21.10
CA LEU A 87 -77.21 34.67 22.28
C LEU A 87 -77.68 35.53 23.45
N ASP A 88 -77.76 36.84 23.23
CA ASP A 88 -78.20 37.81 24.22
C ASP A 88 -78.60 39.14 23.54
N THR A 89 -79.47 39.90 24.21
CA THR A 89 -79.85 41.26 23.83
C THR A 89 -79.44 42.24 24.93
N ILE A 90 -78.44 43.08 24.63
CA ILE A 90 -77.84 44.03 25.58
C ILE A 90 -78.45 45.42 25.38
N LEU A 91 -78.94 46.02 26.47
CA LEU A 91 -79.38 47.42 26.51
C LEU A 91 -78.17 48.33 26.74
N LEU A 92 -77.94 49.30 25.84
CA LEU A 92 -76.78 50.19 25.90
C LEU A 92 -76.95 51.25 27.00
N ASN A 93 -76.14 51.13 28.06
CA ASN A 93 -76.01 52.07 29.17
C ASN A 93 -74.60 52.66 29.28
N THR A 94 -73.59 51.88 28.87
CA THR A 94 -72.16 52.21 28.93
C THR A 94 -71.45 51.73 27.66
N PRO A 95 -70.25 52.25 27.34
CA PRO A 95 -69.47 51.76 26.19
C PRO A 95 -69.06 50.28 26.28
N ASP A 96 -68.97 49.70 27.48
CA ASP A 96 -68.63 48.26 27.66
C ASP A 96 -69.74 47.34 27.15
N ASP A 97 -70.98 47.84 27.03
CA ASP A 97 -72.14 47.09 26.53
C ASP A 97 -72.05 46.75 25.03
N LEU A 98 -71.03 47.28 24.33
CA LEU A 98 -70.73 46.94 22.93
C LEU A 98 -69.87 45.68 22.80
N ARG A 99 -69.56 44.99 23.90
CA ARG A 99 -68.76 43.76 23.94
C ARG A 99 -69.58 42.59 24.46
N TYR A 100 -69.35 41.41 23.91
CA TYR A 100 -69.97 40.17 24.37
C TYR A 100 -68.95 39.03 24.40
N SER A 101 -69.09 38.13 25.37
CA SER A 101 -68.24 36.94 25.53
C SER A 101 -69.02 35.69 25.20
N ILE A 102 -68.73 35.08 24.06
CA ILE A 102 -69.37 33.84 23.63
C ILE A 102 -68.62 32.67 24.27
N ALA A 103 -69.32 31.85 25.04
CA ALA A 103 -68.70 30.74 25.75
C ALA A 103 -68.12 29.69 24.77
N ALA A 104 -66.92 29.19 25.05
CA ALA A 104 -66.18 28.27 24.17
C ALA A 104 -66.96 26.98 23.84
N ASN A 105 -67.78 26.49 24.77
CA ASN A 105 -68.61 25.30 24.57
C ASN A 105 -69.72 25.49 23.54
N LEU A 106 -70.02 26.73 23.13
CA LEU A 106 -70.95 27.01 22.02
C LEU A 106 -70.25 26.91 20.66
N ILE A 107 -68.92 26.93 20.63
CA ILE A 107 -68.10 26.92 19.41
C ILE A 107 -67.13 25.71 19.43
N ASN A 108 -67.69 24.49 19.55
CA ASN A 108 -66.92 23.26 19.76
C ASN A 108 -67.15 22.12 18.74
N SER A 109 -67.96 22.36 17.71
CA SER A 109 -68.40 21.34 16.75
C SER A 109 -67.58 21.21 15.46
N GLY A 110 -66.49 21.97 15.29
CA GLY A 110 -65.57 21.81 14.15
C GLY A 110 -66.14 22.19 12.79
N LYS A 111 -67.02 23.20 12.79
CA LYS A 111 -67.66 23.76 11.59
C LYS A 111 -67.39 25.27 11.54
N PRO A 112 -67.64 25.93 10.40
CA PRO A 112 -67.76 27.38 10.34
C PRO A 112 -68.96 27.86 11.16
N TYR A 113 -68.78 28.96 11.89
CA TYR A 113 -69.82 29.65 12.65
C TYR A 113 -70.04 31.04 12.10
N GLU A 114 -71.30 31.44 11.94
CA GLU A 114 -71.65 32.81 11.56
C GLU A 114 -71.94 33.63 12.82
N VAL A 115 -71.06 34.59 13.11
CA VAL A 115 -71.22 35.50 14.25
C VAL A 115 -71.59 36.88 13.72
N TRP A 116 -72.72 37.41 14.18
CA TRP A 116 -73.20 38.72 13.75
C TRP A 116 -73.99 39.40 14.87
N TYR A 117 -74.27 40.69 14.71
CA TYR A 117 -75.06 41.46 15.68
C TYR A 117 -76.11 42.31 14.98
N GLN A 118 -77.16 42.66 15.70
CA GLN A 118 -78.21 43.55 15.23
C GLN A 118 -78.32 44.76 16.14
N HIS A 119 -78.25 45.96 15.56
CA HIS A 119 -78.62 47.19 16.26
C HIS A 119 -80.12 47.35 16.24
N GLY A 120 -80.71 47.68 17.40
CA GLY A 120 -82.09 48.10 17.54
C GLY A 120 -82.12 49.52 18.12
N SER A 121 -82.69 50.46 17.38
CA SER A 121 -82.94 51.80 17.91
C SER A 121 -84.07 51.78 18.92
N TRP A 122 -84.04 52.68 19.91
CA TRP A 122 -85.15 52.89 20.86
C TRP A 122 -86.51 53.21 20.19
N LEU A 123 -86.52 53.57 18.90
CA LEU A 123 -87.71 53.82 18.07
C LEU A 123 -88.21 52.58 17.31
N GLY A 124 -87.57 51.42 17.46
CA GLY A 124 -88.00 50.14 16.89
C GLY A 124 -87.45 49.79 15.51
N ASN A 125 -86.58 50.61 14.92
CA ASN A 125 -85.86 50.24 13.70
C ASN A 125 -84.68 49.33 14.04
N THR A 126 -84.48 48.28 13.24
CA THR A 126 -83.34 47.36 13.38
C THR A 126 -82.43 47.41 12.16
N MET A 127 -81.13 47.14 12.37
CA MET A 127 -80.15 47.04 11.30
C MET A 127 -79.13 45.94 11.63
N PRO A 128 -79.05 44.86 10.83
CA PRO A 128 -78.11 43.76 11.06
C PRO A 128 -76.69 44.13 10.60
N SER A 129 -75.70 43.45 11.18
CA SER A 129 -74.32 43.51 10.73
C SER A 129 -74.04 42.58 9.55
N ILE A 130 -72.92 42.81 8.89
CA ILE A 130 -72.30 41.78 8.04
C ILE A 130 -71.80 40.65 8.96
N SER A 131 -72.05 39.40 8.59
CA SER A 131 -71.61 38.23 9.37
C SER A 131 -70.10 38.04 9.30
N LEU A 132 -69.48 37.76 10.44
CA LEU A 132 -68.15 37.17 10.52
C LEU A 132 -68.29 35.65 10.44
N VAL A 133 -67.71 35.04 9.42
CA VAL A 133 -67.55 33.57 9.36
C VAL A 133 -66.28 33.20 10.11
N LEU A 134 -66.41 32.42 11.18
CA LEU A 134 -65.34 31.92 12.02
C LEU A 134 -65.20 30.40 11.87
N ASP A 135 -64.06 29.96 11.34
CA ASP A 135 -63.73 28.56 11.12
C ASP A 135 -63.00 27.98 12.34
N VAL A 136 -63.52 26.87 12.88
CA VAL A 136 -62.86 26.09 13.93
C VAL A 136 -62.38 24.76 13.35
N ASP A 137 -61.06 24.61 13.26
CA ASP A 137 -60.42 23.46 12.62
C ASP A 137 -59.91 22.46 13.67
N TYR A 138 -60.54 21.30 13.83
CA TYR A 138 -60.03 20.23 14.70
C TYR A 138 -59.19 19.18 13.96
N GLN A 139 -58.95 19.38 12.66
CA GLN A 139 -58.29 18.38 11.84
C GLN A 139 -56.78 18.55 11.95
N ALA A 140 -56.10 17.52 12.47
CA ALA A 140 -54.64 17.52 12.46
C ALA A 140 -54.12 17.48 11.01
N PRO A 141 -53.00 18.18 10.72
CA PRO A 141 -52.34 18.17 9.43
C PRO A 141 -52.10 16.76 8.87
N ASN A 142 -52.07 16.66 7.55
CA ASN A 142 -51.96 15.41 6.80
C ASN A 142 -53.02 14.38 7.22
N ARG A 143 -54.21 14.82 7.64
CA ARG A 143 -55.29 13.99 8.20
C ARG A 143 -54.81 13.06 9.32
N ASN A 144 -53.89 13.55 10.16
CA ASN A 144 -53.24 12.78 11.22
C ASN A 144 -52.48 11.52 10.73
N GLN A 145 -52.12 11.46 9.44
CA GLN A 145 -51.30 10.38 8.90
C GLN A 145 -49.81 10.74 9.03
N THR A 146 -48.98 9.71 9.22
CA THR A 146 -47.53 9.84 9.13
C THR A 146 -47.13 10.14 7.68
N GLY A 147 -46.30 11.17 7.47
CA GLY A 147 -45.73 11.49 6.16
C GLY A 147 -44.59 10.55 5.76
N ALA A 148 -44.02 10.74 4.56
CA ALA A 148 -42.78 10.06 4.15
C ALA A 148 -41.55 10.64 4.90
N PRO A 149 -40.41 9.94 4.99
CA PRO A 149 -39.19 10.49 5.60
C PRO A 149 -38.73 11.78 4.90
N ALA A 150 -38.03 12.66 5.61
CA ALA A 150 -37.39 13.82 4.99
C ALA A 150 -36.30 13.38 4.00
N VAL A 151 -36.06 14.18 2.96
CA VAL A 151 -35.04 13.95 1.96
C VAL A 151 -33.84 14.86 2.22
N LEU A 152 -32.66 14.26 2.28
CA LEU A 152 -31.38 14.96 2.44
C LEU A 152 -30.75 15.25 1.08
N PRO A 153 -29.84 16.23 0.97
CA PRO A 153 -28.98 16.41 -0.20
C PRO A 153 -28.20 15.12 -0.52
N ASP A 154 -27.96 14.83 -1.80
CA ASP A 154 -27.38 13.55 -2.24
C ASP A 154 -25.96 13.29 -1.68
N ASP A 155 -25.14 14.34 -1.59
CA ASP A 155 -23.79 14.30 -1.01
C ASP A 155 -23.82 14.02 0.50
N VAL A 156 -24.75 14.63 1.23
CA VAL A 156 -24.96 14.39 2.66
C VAL A 156 -25.58 13.01 2.92
N ALA A 157 -26.49 12.56 2.06
CA ALA A 157 -27.15 11.26 2.19
C ALA A 157 -26.19 10.09 1.97
N SER A 158 -25.21 10.25 1.07
CA SER A 158 -24.22 9.22 0.73
C SER A 158 -22.98 9.25 1.64
N GLY A 159 -22.43 10.43 1.92
CA GLY A 159 -21.19 10.61 2.68
C GLY A 159 -21.36 10.93 4.17
N GLY A 160 -22.59 11.26 4.60
CA GLY A 160 -22.83 11.86 5.92
C GLY A 160 -22.57 13.37 5.92
N LEU A 161 -22.82 14.01 7.06
CA LEU A 161 -22.60 15.43 7.25
C LEU A 161 -21.22 15.68 7.88
N THR A 162 -20.36 16.38 7.15
CA THR A 162 -18.97 16.66 7.54
C THR A 162 -18.76 18.12 7.92
N LEU A 163 -17.64 18.43 8.58
CA LEU A 163 -17.24 19.82 8.85
C LEU A 163 -17.02 20.61 7.55
N GLU A 164 -16.38 19.99 6.56
CA GLU A 164 -16.12 20.60 5.24
C GLU A 164 -17.42 21.04 4.57
N TYR A 165 -18.44 20.18 4.55
CA TYR A 165 -19.75 20.53 4.01
C TYR A 165 -20.31 21.79 4.69
N LEU A 166 -20.21 21.88 6.02
CA LEU A 166 -20.70 23.02 6.80
C LEU A 166 -19.84 24.28 6.67
N ASP A 167 -18.59 24.17 6.21
CA ASP A 167 -17.72 25.31 5.95
C ASP A 167 -17.95 25.90 4.54
N THR A 168 -18.41 25.08 3.59
CA THR A 168 -18.76 25.53 2.23
C THR A 168 -20.25 25.82 2.05
N HIS A 169 -21.13 25.31 2.92
CA HIS A 169 -22.58 25.51 2.86
C HIS A 169 -23.10 26.21 4.14
N PRO A 170 -23.74 27.38 4.01
CA PRO A 170 -24.29 28.09 5.18
C PRO A 170 -25.47 27.36 5.84
N PHE A 171 -26.12 26.43 5.11
CA PHE A 171 -27.29 25.70 5.59
C PHE A 171 -27.25 24.23 5.16
N LEU A 172 -27.79 23.34 6.00
CA LEU A 172 -28.30 22.04 5.56
C LEU A 172 -29.74 22.20 5.09
N GLU A 173 -29.99 21.93 3.81
CA GLU A 173 -31.33 22.02 3.20
C GLU A 173 -32.04 20.67 3.27
N ILE A 174 -33.13 20.59 4.03
CA ILE A 174 -33.93 19.37 4.21
C ILE A 174 -35.24 19.53 3.45
N THR A 175 -35.47 18.66 2.47
CA THR A 175 -36.71 18.64 1.70
C THR A 175 -37.75 17.77 2.41
N VAL A 176 -38.90 18.36 2.72
CA VAL A 176 -39.98 17.71 3.46
C VAL A 176 -41.11 17.32 2.49
N PRO A 177 -41.46 16.01 2.36
CA PRO A 177 -42.48 15.56 1.41
C PRO A 177 -43.86 16.14 1.71
N ARG A 178 -44.38 16.96 0.81
CA ARG A 178 -45.58 17.77 0.98
C ARG A 178 -46.84 16.96 1.36
N SER A 179 -47.62 17.46 2.32
CA SER A 179 -48.98 16.94 2.58
C SER A 179 -50.01 17.54 1.61
N SER A 180 -51.04 16.77 1.28
CA SER A 180 -52.09 17.20 0.34
C SER A 180 -52.98 18.34 0.85
N ASP A 181 -52.99 18.55 2.16
CA ASP A 181 -53.77 19.56 2.87
C ASP A 181 -52.94 20.77 3.34
N ILE A 182 -51.67 20.87 2.94
CA ILE A 182 -50.80 21.98 3.34
C ILE A 182 -51.29 23.32 2.76
N LEU A 183 -51.35 24.34 3.62
CA LEU A 183 -51.76 25.69 3.28
C LEU A 183 -50.71 26.72 3.69
N ALA A 184 -50.91 27.95 3.23
CA ALA A 184 -50.05 29.06 3.61
C ALA A 184 -50.28 29.37 5.10
N GLY A 185 -49.22 29.63 5.85
CA GLY A 185 -49.27 29.82 7.29
C GLY A 185 -49.10 28.53 8.11
N ASP A 186 -49.17 27.35 7.50
CA ASP A 186 -48.77 26.11 8.16
C ASP A 186 -47.27 26.14 8.46
N THR A 187 -46.83 25.43 9.49
CA THR A 187 -45.44 25.36 9.92
C THR A 187 -44.92 23.93 9.83
N VAL A 188 -43.74 23.77 9.23
CA VAL A 188 -42.95 22.53 9.26
C VAL A 188 -41.86 22.68 10.31
N THR A 189 -41.81 21.76 11.25
CA THR A 189 -40.78 21.74 12.31
C THR A 189 -39.81 20.59 12.07
N ILE A 190 -38.52 20.77 12.38
CA ILE A 190 -37.49 19.72 12.30
C ILE A 190 -36.93 19.47 13.70
N SER A 191 -36.80 18.18 14.06
CA SER A 191 -36.17 17.71 15.29
C SER A 191 -34.91 16.90 15.00
N TRP A 192 -33.89 17.07 15.84
CA TRP A 192 -32.59 16.44 15.73
C TRP A 192 -32.34 15.51 16.92
N VAL A 193 -32.37 14.20 16.68
CA VAL A 193 -32.46 13.21 17.77
C VAL A 193 -31.38 12.14 17.62
N PRO A 194 -30.52 11.90 18.63
CA PRO A 194 -29.60 10.76 18.60
C PRO A 194 -30.33 9.43 18.45
N VAL A 195 -29.90 8.61 17.49
CA VAL A 195 -30.45 7.26 17.30
C VAL A 195 -29.85 6.33 18.35
N VAL A 196 -30.52 6.23 19.51
CA VAL A 196 -30.25 5.20 20.52
C VAL A 196 -31.30 4.10 20.45
N ALA A 197 -30.90 2.86 20.74
CA ALA A 197 -31.71 1.65 20.58
C ALA A 197 -33.03 1.58 21.40
N ARG A 198 -33.45 2.66 22.09
CA ARG A 198 -34.64 2.73 22.96
C ARG A 198 -35.35 4.09 23.00
N SER A 199 -35.32 4.89 21.94
CA SER A 199 -36.11 6.13 21.91
C SER A 199 -37.59 5.85 21.59
N PHE A 200 -38.38 5.55 22.63
CA PHE A 200 -39.86 5.52 22.57
C PHE A 200 -40.50 6.91 22.77
N ARG A 201 -39.69 7.98 22.86
CA ARG A 201 -40.22 9.34 23.02
C ARG A 201 -40.90 9.76 21.72
N GLN A 202 -42.18 10.17 21.84
CA GLN A 202 -42.97 10.73 20.75
C GLN A 202 -43.13 12.25 20.87
N ASP A 203 -42.29 12.90 21.68
CA ASP A 203 -42.30 14.35 21.85
C ASP A 203 -40.88 14.88 21.69
N PHE A 204 -40.53 15.19 20.45
CA PHE A 204 -39.23 15.74 20.09
C PHE A 204 -39.32 17.26 20.04
N THR A 205 -38.42 17.92 20.77
CA THR A 205 -38.29 19.39 20.69
C THR A 205 -37.70 19.77 19.34
N PRO A 206 -38.36 20.65 18.56
CA PRO A 206 -37.83 21.08 17.28
C PRO A 206 -36.64 22.01 17.47
N ILE A 207 -35.62 21.85 16.60
CA ILE A 207 -34.43 22.70 16.56
C ILE A 207 -34.59 23.87 15.58
N THR A 208 -35.48 23.73 14.60
CA THR A 208 -35.83 24.78 13.65
C THR A 208 -37.25 24.58 13.13
N SER A 209 -37.82 25.62 12.54
CA SER A 209 -39.11 25.57 11.90
C SER A 209 -39.16 26.50 10.68
N LYS A 210 -40.12 26.25 9.81
CA LYS A 210 -40.41 27.06 8.63
C LYS A 210 -41.91 27.23 8.46
N VAL A 211 -42.33 28.49 8.30
CA VAL A 211 -43.70 28.81 7.88
C VAL A 211 -43.80 28.66 6.36
N VAL A 212 -44.83 27.95 5.91
CA VAL A 212 -45.15 27.71 4.50
C VAL A 212 -45.75 28.98 3.90
N THR A 213 -45.18 29.42 2.79
CA THR A 213 -45.58 30.67 2.11
C THR A 213 -46.53 30.41 0.94
N VAL A 214 -47.26 31.43 0.50
CA VAL A 214 -48.18 31.33 -0.65
C VAL A 214 -47.50 30.85 -1.93
N PRO A 215 -46.32 31.38 -2.33
CA PRO A 215 -45.64 30.89 -3.53
C PRO A 215 -45.31 29.39 -3.45
N GLU A 216 -44.94 28.88 -2.27
CA GLU A 216 -44.63 27.47 -2.06
C GLU A 216 -45.89 26.61 -2.18
N VAL A 217 -47.02 27.08 -1.63
CA VAL A 217 -48.30 26.40 -1.82
C VAL A 217 -48.68 26.34 -3.30
N MET A 218 -48.60 27.46 -4.01
CA MET A 218 -49.00 27.58 -5.42
C MET A 218 -48.09 26.81 -6.39
N SER A 219 -46.80 26.76 -6.11
CA SER A 219 -45.83 26.03 -6.93
C SER A 219 -46.00 24.51 -6.85
N GLY A 220 -46.66 24.00 -5.79
CA GLY A 220 -46.86 22.57 -5.57
C GLY A 220 -45.58 21.81 -5.20
N VAL A 221 -44.46 22.51 -4.95
CA VAL A 221 -43.18 21.89 -4.59
C VAL A 221 -43.12 21.53 -3.11
N ASP A 222 -42.23 20.60 -2.78
CA ASP A 222 -41.95 20.20 -1.41
C ASP A 222 -41.28 21.34 -0.61
N PRO A 223 -41.73 21.62 0.63
CA PRO A 223 -41.08 22.61 1.48
C PRO A 223 -39.64 22.23 1.83
N VAL A 224 -38.70 23.15 1.59
CA VAL A 224 -37.31 23.02 2.04
C VAL A 224 -37.09 23.76 3.36
N VAL A 225 -36.74 23.04 4.43
CA VAL A 225 -36.37 23.63 5.72
C VAL A 225 -34.85 23.77 5.80
N ARG A 226 -34.37 24.96 6.16
CA ARG A 226 -32.94 25.25 6.32
C ARG A 226 -32.53 25.15 7.78
N ILE A 227 -31.44 24.44 8.04
CA ILE A 227 -30.77 24.44 9.35
C ILE A 227 -29.43 25.14 9.20
N ASP A 228 -29.19 26.20 9.98
CA ASP A 228 -27.91 26.92 9.97
C ASP A 228 -26.73 26.01 10.31
N ALA A 229 -25.65 26.12 9.54
CA ALA A 229 -24.42 25.38 9.80
C ALA A 229 -23.85 25.67 11.20
N ALA A 230 -23.94 26.93 11.66
CA ALA A 230 -23.52 27.34 12.99
C ALA A 230 -24.33 26.66 14.11
N LEU A 231 -25.63 26.45 13.89
CA LEU A 231 -26.48 25.71 14.83
C LEU A 231 -26.03 24.24 14.89
N ILE A 232 -25.85 23.60 13.73
CA ILE A 232 -25.45 22.18 13.63
C ILE A 232 -24.14 21.90 14.36
N LYS A 233 -23.15 22.80 14.24
CA LYS A 233 -21.85 22.67 14.93
C LYS A 233 -21.98 22.59 16.47
N GLY A 234 -23.06 23.12 17.04
CA GLY A 234 -23.38 23.02 18.47
C GLY A 234 -24.29 21.85 18.85
N LEU A 235 -24.78 21.07 17.88
CA LEU A 235 -25.65 19.92 18.14
C LEU A 235 -24.85 18.64 18.42
N VAL A 236 -25.55 17.67 18.99
CA VAL A 236 -25.02 16.32 19.20
C VAL A 236 -24.68 15.66 17.85
N GLN A 237 -23.50 15.03 17.79
CA GLN A 237 -22.97 14.35 16.61
C GLN A 237 -23.19 12.83 16.68
N GLY A 238 -22.74 12.10 15.65
CA GLY A 238 -22.88 10.66 15.51
C GLY A 238 -24.09 10.28 14.64
N LYS A 239 -24.74 9.16 14.97
CA LYS A 239 -25.92 8.68 14.22
C LYS A 239 -27.17 9.43 14.67
N ILE A 240 -27.66 10.34 13.84
CA ILE A 240 -28.78 11.23 14.11
C ILE A 240 -30.02 10.81 13.30
N GLY A 241 -31.18 10.88 13.92
CA GLY A 241 -32.49 10.75 13.29
C GLY A 241 -33.12 12.13 13.13
N ILE A 242 -33.43 12.47 11.90
CA ILE A 242 -34.14 13.69 11.52
C ILE A 242 -35.62 13.36 11.43
N TYR A 243 -36.42 14.08 12.20
CA TYR A 243 -37.87 13.97 12.21
C TYR A 243 -38.47 15.31 11.83
N TYR A 244 -39.54 15.32 11.04
CA TYR A 244 -40.35 16.51 10.85
C TYR A 244 -41.78 16.32 11.34
N ARG A 245 -42.45 17.43 11.59
CA ARG A 245 -43.87 17.48 11.94
C ARG A 245 -44.53 18.73 11.35
N TYR A 246 -45.72 18.54 10.79
CA TYR A 246 -46.61 19.60 10.34
C TYR A 246 -47.42 20.17 11.50
N ILE A 247 -47.56 21.49 11.53
CA ILE A 247 -48.45 22.23 12.43
C ILE A 247 -49.29 23.14 11.54
N ASP A 248 -50.62 23.04 11.56
CA ASP A 248 -51.43 23.95 10.75
C ASP A 248 -51.41 25.38 11.32
N ARG A 249 -51.95 26.33 10.56
CA ARG A 249 -52.07 27.72 10.99
C ARG A 249 -52.82 27.90 12.32
N THR A 250 -53.76 27.02 12.67
CA THR A 250 -54.50 27.09 13.94
C THR A 250 -53.71 26.56 15.13
N GLY A 251 -52.68 25.75 14.88
CA GLY A 251 -51.83 25.11 15.88
C GLY A 251 -52.09 23.62 16.06
N ASN A 252 -52.93 22.96 15.25
CA ASN A 252 -53.06 21.51 15.34
C ASN A 252 -51.77 20.85 14.87
N MET A 253 -51.33 19.86 15.62
CA MET A 253 -50.06 19.19 15.35
C MET A 253 -50.30 17.81 14.73
N GLY A 254 -49.69 17.54 13.56
CA GLY A 254 -49.77 16.26 12.84
C GLY A 254 -49.01 15.11 13.52
N GLN A 255 -48.79 13.99 12.84
CA GLN A 255 -47.87 12.95 13.32
C GLN A 255 -46.41 13.31 12.99
N PHE A 256 -45.45 12.76 13.75
CA PHE A 256 -44.04 12.80 13.35
C PHE A 256 -43.80 11.92 12.11
N SER A 257 -42.89 12.34 11.24
CA SER A 257 -42.39 11.52 10.15
C SER A 257 -41.63 10.29 10.66
N PRO A 258 -41.38 9.28 9.81
CA PRO A 258 -40.32 8.32 10.08
C PRO A 258 -38.97 9.04 10.10
N ALA A 259 -37.98 8.42 10.74
CA ALA A 259 -36.64 8.98 10.86
C ALA A 259 -35.90 8.91 9.52
N THR A 260 -35.32 10.04 9.09
CA THR A 260 -34.22 10.04 8.13
C THR A 260 -32.91 9.97 8.90
N VAL A 261 -32.15 8.90 8.69
CA VAL A 261 -30.90 8.68 9.44
C VAL A 261 -29.76 9.39 8.74
N LEU A 262 -29.03 10.19 9.50
CA LEU A 262 -27.86 10.95 9.07
C LEU A 262 -26.67 10.60 9.97
N GLN A 263 -25.54 10.26 9.39
CA GLN A 263 -24.27 10.19 10.13
C GLN A 263 -23.65 11.59 10.15
N VAL A 264 -23.32 12.10 11.33
CA VAL A 264 -22.72 13.43 11.52
C VAL A 264 -21.36 13.24 12.17
N ASP A 265 -20.30 13.68 11.48
CA ASP A 265 -18.93 13.68 11.98
C ASP A 265 -18.26 14.98 11.57
N LEU A 266 -18.09 15.87 12.55
CA LEU A 266 -17.49 17.18 12.33
C LEU A 266 -16.01 17.20 12.72
N THR A 267 -15.37 16.04 12.82
CA THR A 267 -13.93 15.94 12.99
C THR A 267 -13.23 16.54 11.76
N PRO A 268 -12.34 17.54 11.91
CA PRO A 268 -11.65 18.14 10.78
C PRO A 268 -10.90 17.11 9.93
N ALA A 269 -10.99 17.23 8.60
CA ALA A 269 -10.26 16.39 7.67
C ALA A 269 -8.73 16.48 7.90
N PRO A 270 -7.97 15.41 7.57
CA PRO A 270 -6.53 15.52 7.39
C PRO A 270 -6.18 16.68 6.46
N ASP A 271 -5.19 17.50 6.81
CA ASP A 271 -4.74 18.64 6.00
C ASP A 271 -3.22 18.83 6.11
N ASN A 272 -2.61 19.60 5.21
CA ASN A 272 -1.16 19.85 5.16
C ASN A 272 -0.30 18.56 5.06
N LEU A 273 -0.79 17.57 4.29
CA LEU A 273 -0.04 16.36 3.99
C LEU A 273 1.24 16.68 3.20
N GLN A 274 2.33 16.01 3.56
CA GLN A 274 3.60 16.10 2.84
C GLN A 274 3.62 15.11 1.67
N ALA A 275 4.41 15.39 0.63
CA ALA A 275 4.64 14.41 -0.42
C ALA A 275 5.38 13.19 0.16
N PRO A 276 5.09 11.95 -0.31
CA PRO A 276 5.88 10.80 0.10
C PRO A 276 7.33 10.92 -0.40
N ARG A 277 8.20 10.05 0.12
CA ARG A 277 9.57 9.89 -0.37
C ARG A 277 9.85 8.43 -0.73
N VAL A 278 10.67 8.21 -1.74
CA VAL A 278 11.13 6.87 -2.13
C VAL A 278 12.64 6.95 -2.32
N PHE A 279 13.40 6.50 -1.31
CA PHE A 279 14.85 6.68 -1.30
C PHE A 279 15.54 6.05 -2.51
N LEU A 280 15.15 4.83 -2.89
CA LEU A 280 15.71 4.13 -4.05
C LEU A 280 15.28 4.74 -5.39
N ALA A 281 14.36 5.71 -5.41
CA ALA A 281 14.03 6.46 -6.62
C ALA A 281 14.83 7.77 -6.75
N GLU A 282 15.62 8.15 -5.74
CA GLU A 282 16.45 9.35 -5.80
C GLU A 282 17.64 9.12 -6.76
N GLY A 283 17.77 9.94 -7.80
CA GLY A 283 18.88 9.85 -8.76
C GLY A 283 18.44 9.34 -10.12
N ASP A 284 18.91 8.16 -10.51
CA ASP A 284 18.67 7.50 -11.80
C ASP A 284 17.35 6.71 -11.88
N GLY A 285 16.60 6.66 -10.78
CA GLY A 285 15.34 5.94 -10.65
C GLY A 285 15.54 4.52 -10.12
N ILE A 286 14.44 3.78 -9.98
CA ILE A 286 14.46 2.43 -9.43
C ILE A 286 14.80 1.42 -10.54
N ASP A 287 15.86 0.66 -10.33
CA ASP A 287 16.25 -0.45 -11.20
C ASP A 287 15.86 -1.83 -10.62
N ARG A 288 16.26 -2.92 -11.27
CA ARG A 288 15.97 -4.29 -10.80
C ARG A 288 16.81 -4.69 -9.59
N ALA A 289 17.99 -4.10 -9.39
CA ALA A 289 18.80 -4.32 -8.20
C ALA A 289 18.15 -3.64 -6.98
N ASP A 290 17.60 -2.44 -7.14
CA ASP A 290 16.80 -1.77 -6.12
C ASP A 290 15.55 -2.60 -5.75
N ALA A 291 14.87 -3.15 -6.75
CA ALA A 291 13.74 -4.04 -6.51
C ALA A 291 14.12 -5.32 -5.73
N GLN A 292 15.37 -5.80 -5.85
CA GLN A 292 15.87 -6.93 -5.05
C GLN A 292 16.21 -6.52 -3.61
N LEU A 293 16.67 -5.28 -3.40
CA LEU A 293 16.90 -4.72 -2.06
C LEU A 293 15.60 -4.49 -1.30
N GLY A 294 14.52 -4.15 -2.01
CA GLY A 294 13.21 -3.85 -1.48
C GLY A 294 12.92 -2.37 -1.53
N VAL A 295 11.91 -1.98 -2.32
CA VAL A 295 11.48 -0.59 -2.46
C VAL A 295 10.45 -0.26 -1.38
N GLU A 296 10.63 0.87 -0.71
CA GLU A 296 9.71 1.36 0.32
C GLU A 296 9.30 2.81 0.02
N VAL A 297 8.03 3.12 0.26
CA VAL A 297 7.51 4.48 0.28
C VAL A 297 7.52 4.98 1.72
N GLU A 298 8.32 6.01 1.98
CA GLU A 298 8.34 6.76 3.23
C GLU A 298 7.19 7.76 3.24
N ILE A 299 6.39 7.71 4.30
CA ILE A 299 5.47 8.76 4.69
C ILE A 299 6.22 9.63 5.71
N PRO A 300 6.57 10.88 5.35
CA PRO A 300 7.59 11.63 6.08
C PRO A 300 7.05 12.30 7.35
N GLU A 301 7.97 12.73 8.21
CA GLU A 301 7.71 13.72 9.26
C GLU A 301 7.78 15.17 8.71
N PRO A 302 7.08 16.16 9.32
CA PRO A 302 6.15 16.03 10.43
C PRO A 302 4.81 15.41 10.02
N ILE A 303 4.06 14.92 11.01
CA ILE A 303 2.67 14.48 10.79
C ILE A 303 1.81 15.64 10.27
N TYR A 304 0.87 15.30 9.40
CA TYR A 304 -0.13 16.22 8.86
C TYR A 304 -1.08 16.72 9.97
N ASP A 305 -1.87 17.76 9.66
CA ASP A 305 -2.79 18.37 10.60
C ASP A 305 -4.06 17.51 10.82
N ASN A 306 -4.62 17.59 12.02
CA ASN A 306 -5.82 16.84 12.45
C ASN A 306 -5.70 15.30 12.38
N PRO A 307 -4.57 14.67 12.77
CA PRO A 307 -4.44 13.23 12.71
C PRO A 307 -5.37 12.55 13.72
N GLN A 308 -5.93 11.40 13.35
CA GLN A 308 -6.72 10.54 14.21
C GLN A 308 -6.08 9.15 14.34
N PRO A 309 -6.22 8.47 15.50
CA PRO A 309 -5.61 7.16 15.72
C PRO A 309 -6.10 6.04 14.77
N ASP A 310 -7.26 6.21 14.15
CA ASP A 310 -7.88 5.26 13.22
C ASP A 310 -7.64 5.58 11.74
N ASP A 311 -6.94 6.69 11.44
CA ASP A 311 -6.54 7.04 10.07
C ASP A 311 -5.77 5.88 9.42
N GLN A 312 -6.12 5.58 8.17
CA GLN A 312 -5.39 4.59 7.36
C GLN A 312 -4.59 5.31 6.29
N ILE A 313 -3.36 4.86 6.05
CA ILE A 313 -2.51 5.33 4.97
C ILE A 313 -2.59 4.35 3.80
N GLN A 314 -3.03 4.85 2.65
CA GLN A 314 -3.11 4.09 1.41
C GLN A 314 -2.17 4.68 0.38
N VAL A 315 -1.06 4.01 0.09
CA VAL A 315 -0.17 4.42 -1.00
C VAL A 315 -0.84 4.15 -2.35
N ILE A 316 -0.71 5.11 -3.25
CA ILE A 316 -1.12 5.02 -4.65
C ILE A 316 0.15 4.94 -5.50
N TRP A 317 0.44 3.74 -6.00
CA TRP A 317 1.60 3.44 -6.83
C TRP A 317 1.18 3.36 -8.30
N GLU A 318 1.60 4.31 -9.13
CA GLU A 318 1.25 4.34 -10.56
C GLU A 318 -0.28 4.22 -10.79
N GLY A 319 -1.07 4.91 -9.95
CA GLY A 319 -2.53 4.87 -9.97
C GLY A 319 -3.17 3.62 -9.34
N THR A 320 -2.37 2.65 -8.88
CA THR A 320 -2.84 1.44 -8.21
C THR A 320 -2.76 1.58 -6.69
N PRO A 321 -3.87 1.41 -5.95
CA PRO A 321 -3.83 1.45 -4.49
C PRO A 321 -3.17 0.20 -3.91
N VAL A 322 -2.16 0.42 -3.07
CA VAL A 322 -1.56 -0.59 -2.19
C VAL A 322 -2.50 -0.79 -0.98
N PRO A 323 -2.56 -2.00 -0.37
CA PRO A 323 -3.38 -2.23 0.83
C PRO A 323 -3.12 -1.17 1.91
N ALA A 324 -4.20 -0.56 2.40
CA ALA A 324 -4.09 0.49 3.40
C ALA A 324 -3.59 -0.08 4.73
N VAL A 325 -2.73 0.69 5.41
CA VAL A 325 -2.19 0.36 6.72
C VAL A 325 -2.61 1.40 7.74
N THR A 326 -2.78 1.02 9.00
CA THR A 326 -3.15 1.99 10.03
C THR A 326 -1.99 2.97 10.26
N LEU A 327 -2.31 4.24 10.46
CA LEU A 327 -1.35 5.28 10.80
C LEU A 327 -0.55 4.85 12.03
N ASP A 328 0.77 4.91 11.91
CA ASP A 328 1.73 4.64 12.99
C ASP A 328 2.69 5.85 13.14
N THR A 329 3.74 5.66 13.91
CA THR A 329 4.79 6.63 14.18
C THR A 329 5.50 7.00 12.88
N LEU A 330 5.62 8.31 12.62
CA LEU A 330 6.34 8.83 11.46
C LEU A 330 7.84 9.03 11.76
N PRO A 331 8.73 8.89 10.76
CA PRO A 331 8.43 8.43 9.41
C PRO A 331 8.03 6.94 9.40
N MET A 332 7.04 6.59 8.58
CA MET A 332 6.62 5.19 8.39
C MET A 332 6.95 4.73 6.97
N TYR A 333 7.29 3.45 6.83
CA TYR A 333 7.76 2.85 5.58
C TYR A 333 6.77 1.79 5.11
N ILE A 334 6.28 1.95 3.88
CA ILE A 334 5.33 1.03 3.26
C ILE A 334 6.06 0.29 2.13
N PRO A 335 6.28 -1.03 2.24
CA PRO A 335 6.98 -1.79 1.21
C PRO A 335 6.13 -1.92 -0.05
N ILE A 336 6.78 -1.81 -1.20
CA ILE A 336 6.20 -2.03 -2.52
C ILE A 336 6.82 -3.29 -3.10
N ASP A 337 6.01 -4.34 -3.21
CA ASP A 337 6.48 -5.63 -3.70
C ASP A 337 6.72 -5.62 -5.22
N TRP A 338 7.49 -6.59 -5.71
CA TRP A 338 7.80 -6.72 -7.13
C TRP A 338 6.54 -6.82 -8.02
N PRO A 339 5.48 -7.58 -7.67
CA PRO A 339 4.23 -7.57 -8.44
C PRO A 339 3.63 -6.17 -8.60
N THR A 340 3.65 -5.33 -7.56
CA THR A 340 3.19 -3.94 -7.63
C THR A 340 4.14 -3.08 -8.47
N LEU A 341 5.45 -3.18 -8.23
CA LEU A 341 6.47 -2.45 -8.99
C LEU A 341 6.41 -2.74 -10.49
N SER A 342 6.16 -3.98 -10.88
CA SER A 342 6.24 -4.45 -12.27
C SER A 342 4.89 -4.54 -12.99
N ALA A 343 3.78 -4.22 -12.33
CA ALA A 343 2.42 -4.40 -12.83
C ALA A 343 2.17 -3.80 -14.22
N ASN A 344 2.75 -2.62 -14.49
CA ASN A 344 2.60 -1.90 -15.77
C ASN A 344 3.76 -2.10 -16.75
N GLY A 345 4.64 -3.09 -16.51
CA GLY A 345 5.74 -3.43 -17.41
C GLY A 345 6.96 -3.97 -16.67
N PRO A 346 7.26 -5.28 -16.71
CA PRO A 346 8.44 -5.86 -16.06
C PRO A 346 9.75 -5.64 -16.84
N LEU A 347 9.69 -4.98 -18.01
CA LEU A 347 10.79 -4.77 -18.95
C LEU A 347 10.89 -3.32 -19.48
N ASP A 348 10.05 -2.42 -18.97
CA ASP A 348 9.90 -1.07 -19.53
C ASP A 348 10.58 -0.03 -18.65
N LYS A 349 11.07 1.03 -19.30
CA LYS A 349 11.44 2.29 -18.64
C LYS A 349 10.25 3.23 -18.65
N ARG A 350 9.85 3.74 -17.48
CA ARG A 350 8.69 4.62 -17.35
C ARG A 350 8.79 5.56 -16.16
N SER A 351 8.06 6.66 -16.23
CA SER A 351 7.93 7.65 -15.16
C SER A 351 6.46 7.84 -14.82
N PHE A 352 6.15 7.94 -13.53
CA PHE A 352 4.78 8.06 -13.03
C PHE A 352 4.76 8.82 -11.69
N LYS A 353 3.54 9.09 -11.21
CA LYS A 353 3.31 9.72 -9.91
C LYS A 353 3.07 8.68 -8.83
N VAL A 354 3.65 8.91 -7.66
CA VAL A 354 3.37 8.20 -6.42
C VAL A 354 2.83 9.20 -5.40
N SER A 355 1.73 8.85 -4.75
CA SER A 355 1.16 9.61 -3.65
C SER A 355 0.61 8.64 -2.61
N TYR A 356 0.07 9.17 -1.52
CA TYR A 356 -0.73 8.41 -0.57
C TYR A 356 -1.99 9.17 -0.19
N ASN A 357 -3.03 8.44 0.18
CA ASN A 357 -4.24 8.98 0.76
C ASN A 357 -4.26 8.70 2.26
N VAL A 358 -4.71 9.68 3.05
CA VAL A 358 -5.19 9.44 4.41
C VAL A 358 -6.67 9.14 4.32
N VAL A 359 -7.05 7.91 4.68
CA VAL A 359 -8.42 7.41 4.62
C VAL A 359 -9.01 7.36 6.04
N ARG A 360 -10.12 8.07 6.24
CA ARG A 360 -10.89 8.12 7.49
C ARG A 360 -12.36 7.87 7.21
N GLY A 361 -12.83 6.64 7.47
CA GLY A 361 -14.20 6.25 7.13
C GLY A 361 -14.46 6.37 5.62
N ALA A 362 -15.34 7.30 5.22
CA ALA A 362 -15.62 7.59 3.81
C ALA A 362 -14.74 8.72 3.23
N LEU A 363 -14.01 9.44 4.08
CA LEU A 363 -13.11 10.52 3.66
C LEU A 363 -11.78 9.96 3.15
N SER A 364 -11.26 10.55 2.08
CA SER A 364 -9.96 10.22 1.50
C SER A 364 -9.24 11.50 1.09
N THR A 365 -8.24 11.90 1.85
CA THR A 365 -7.43 13.11 1.57
C THR A 365 -6.13 12.71 0.88
N PRO A 366 -5.87 13.15 -0.37
CA PRO A 366 -4.62 12.86 -1.07
C PRO A 366 -3.48 13.76 -0.60
N SER A 367 -2.27 13.20 -0.56
CA SER A 367 -1.02 13.95 -0.44
C SER A 367 -0.58 14.53 -1.80
N PRO A 368 0.37 15.48 -1.82
CA PRO A 368 1.03 15.89 -3.05
C PRO A 368 1.77 14.72 -3.73
N ASP A 369 1.84 14.76 -5.06
CA ASP A 369 2.49 13.71 -5.85
C ASP A 369 4.03 13.81 -5.83
N LEU A 370 4.70 12.66 -5.76
CA LEU A 370 6.11 12.46 -6.02
C LEU A 370 6.31 11.90 -7.45
N ASP A 371 7.24 12.47 -8.22
CA ASP A 371 7.69 11.88 -9.49
C ASP A 371 8.66 10.73 -9.22
N VAL A 372 8.33 9.54 -9.75
CA VAL A 372 9.19 8.34 -9.68
C VAL A 372 9.44 7.84 -11.09
N THR A 373 10.68 7.41 -11.34
CA THR A 373 11.06 6.72 -12.57
C THR A 373 11.53 5.32 -12.22
N VAL A 374 11.15 4.35 -13.03
CA VAL A 374 11.65 2.98 -12.97
C VAL A 374 12.23 2.60 -14.33
N ASP A 375 13.27 1.78 -14.31
CA ASP A 375 13.88 1.23 -15.52
C ASP A 375 14.18 -0.25 -15.31
N PHE A 376 13.29 -1.10 -15.81
CA PHE A 376 13.43 -2.56 -15.70
C PHE A 376 13.89 -3.22 -17.00
N THR A 377 14.39 -2.42 -17.95
CA THR A 377 14.91 -2.92 -19.23
C THR A 377 16.10 -3.84 -19.01
N VAL A 378 16.29 -4.85 -19.85
CA VAL A 378 17.40 -5.80 -19.72
C VAL A 378 18.11 -6.05 -21.06
N ALA A 379 19.35 -6.54 -21.01
CA ALA A 379 20.07 -7.06 -22.19
C ALA A 379 19.84 -8.58 -22.32
N GLY A 380 19.54 -9.06 -23.53
CA GLY A 380 19.26 -10.46 -23.81
C GLY A 380 17.80 -10.90 -23.57
N PRO A 381 17.55 -12.23 -23.49
CA PRO A 381 16.24 -12.79 -23.21
C PRO A 381 15.54 -12.17 -22.00
N ALA A 382 14.22 -12.06 -22.08
CA ALA A 382 13.37 -11.61 -20.98
C ALA A 382 13.46 -12.60 -19.79
N PRO A 383 13.63 -12.11 -18.54
CA PRO A 383 13.58 -12.93 -17.34
C PRO A 383 12.16 -13.33 -16.98
N ASP A 384 12.01 -14.21 -16.00
CA ASP A 384 10.72 -14.50 -15.38
C ASP A 384 10.10 -13.19 -14.85
N PRO A 385 8.92 -12.77 -15.35
CA PRO A 385 8.29 -11.53 -14.93
C PRO A 385 7.86 -11.54 -13.46
N LEU A 386 7.80 -12.70 -12.80
CA LEU A 386 7.42 -12.82 -11.39
C LEU A 386 8.55 -12.51 -10.41
N THR A 387 9.79 -12.33 -10.89
CA THR A 387 10.94 -12.05 -10.03
C THR A 387 11.78 -10.90 -10.58
N PRO A 388 12.43 -10.10 -9.71
CA PRO A 388 13.37 -9.07 -10.14
C PRO A 388 14.74 -9.63 -10.59
N GLY A 389 14.99 -10.94 -10.45
CA GLY A 389 16.27 -11.58 -10.76
C GLY A 389 17.11 -11.83 -9.48
N PRO A 390 18.45 -11.89 -9.57
CA PRO A 390 19.28 -11.58 -10.75
C PRO A 390 19.39 -12.75 -11.73
N ILE A 391 19.16 -13.99 -11.29
CA ILE A 391 19.28 -15.18 -12.15
C ILE A 391 18.11 -15.24 -13.14
N ASN A 392 18.43 -15.33 -14.42
CA ASN A 392 17.49 -15.50 -15.52
C ASN A 392 17.69 -16.87 -16.19
N ALA A 393 16.78 -17.80 -15.91
CA ALA A 393 16.79 -19.15 -16.48
C ALA A 393 16.56 -19.20 -18.01
N ALA A 394 16.12 -18.09 -18.64
CA ALA A 394 16.00 -17.99 -20.08
C ALA A 394 17.34 -17.69 -20.79
N LEU A 395 18.39 -17.33 -20.03
CA LEU A 395 19.74 -17.18 -20.57
C LEU A 395 20.34 -18.55 -20.90
N PRO A 396 20.89 -18.77 -22.12
CA PRO A 396 21.53 -20.03 -22.47
C PRO A 396 22.69 -20.35 -21.54
N ALA A 397 22.81 -21.61 -21.10
CA ALA A 397 23.94 -22.06 -20.30
C ALA A 397 25.24 -22.01 -21.11
N ILE A 398 26.31 -21.52 -20.48
CA ILE A 398 27.65 -21.58 -21.05
C ILE A 398 28.23 -22.98 -20.88
N VAL A 399 29.16 -23.36 -21.77
CA VAL A 399 29.85 -24.64 -21.70
C VAL A 399 31.36 -24.43 -21.79
N VAL A 400 32.11 -24.89 -20.79
CA VAL A 400 33.58 -24.86 -20.82
C VAL A 400 34.08 -26.07 -21.60
N LYS A 401 34.83 -25.84 -22.67
CA LYS A 401 35.33 -26.91 -23.55
C LYS A 401 36.64 -27.48 -23.04
N SER A 402 36.68 -28.81 -23.02
CA SER A 402 37.83 -29.61 -22.59
C SER A 402 38.70 -30.07 -23.76
N ARG A 403 40.00 -30.27 -23.52
CA ARG A 403 40.93 -30.91 -24.46
C ARG A 403 41.25 -32.36 -24.09
N GLU A 404 40.61 -32.90 -23.05
CA GLU A 404 40.74 -34.31 -22.68
C GLU A 404 40.29 -35.22 -23.84
N VAL A 405 40.76 -36.46 -23.84
CA VAL A 405 40.40 -37.46 -24.86
C VAL A 405 39.83 -38.69 -24.15
N PRO A 406 38.52 -39.00 -24.31
CA PRO A 406 37.51 -38.24 -25.05
C PRO A 406 37.18 -36.87 -24.39
N PRO A 407 36.72 -35.86 -25.16
CA PRO A 407 36.33 -34.57 -24.61
C PRO A 407 35.16 -34.70 -23.63
N LEU A 408 35.27 -34.00 -22.50
CA LEU A 408 34.23 -33.95 -21.47
C LEU A 408 33.94 -32.49 -21.12
N ASP A 409 32.80 -31.98 -21.56
CA ASP A 409 32.38 -30.61 -21.29
C ASP A 409 32.38 -30.31 -19.77
N ASN A 410 32.76 -29.09 -19.41
CA ASN A 410 32.88 -28.60 -18.03
C ASN A 410 33.92 -29.34 -17.17
N VAL A 411 34.88 -30.04 -17.79
CA VAL A 411 36.01 -30.67 -17.10
C VAL A 411 37.32 -30.19 -17.69
N LEU A 412 38.09 -29.43 -16.92
CA LEU A 412 39.45 -29.08 -17.30
C LEU A 412 40.39 -30.12 -16.68
N GLY A 413 41.10 -30.86 -17.54
CA GLY A 413 42.04 -31.91 -17.14
C GLY A 413 43.50 -31.63 -17.55
N ASN A 414 44.36 -32.64 -17.42
CA ASN A 414 45.80 -32.47 -17.68
C ASN A 414 46.11 -32.08 -19.14
N ALA A 415 45.25 -32.43 -20.11
CA ALA A 415 45.39 -32.01 -21.50
C ALA A 415 45.21 -30.49 -21.70
N ASP A 416 44.54 -29.81 -20.77
CA ASP A 416 44.32 -28.36 -20.78
C ASP A 416 45.45 -27.57 -20.08
N LYS A 417 46.42 -28.28 -19.49
CA LYS A 417 47.47 -27.66 -18.67
C LYS A 417 48.35 -26.70 -19.47
N GLY A 418 48.53 -25.48 -18.95
CA GLY A 418 49.33 -24.45 -19.58
C GLY A 418 48.69 -23.81 -20.81
N LYS A 419 47.39 -24.04 -21.04
CA LYS A 419 46.63 -23.51 -22.18
C LYS A 419 45.42 -22.71 -21.70
N ASP A 420 45.01 -21.73 -22.49
CA ASP A 420 43.78 -21.00 -22.23
C ASP A 420 42.57 -21.91 -22.46
N ALA A 421 41.52 -21.79 -21.65
CA ALA A 421 40.26 -22.50 -21.85
C ALA A 421 39.29 -21.66 -22.69
N THR A 422 38.29 -22.32 -23.27
CA THR A 422 37.23 -21.66 -24.02
C THR A 422 35.89 -21.98 -23.38
N ALA A 423 35.12 -20.94 -23.05
CA ALA A 423 33.74 -21.08 -22.65
C ALA A 423 32.84 -20.62 -23.79
N GLU A 424 31.89 -21.46 -24.20
CA GLU A 424 31.11 -21.29 -25.42
C GLU A 424 29.61 -21.18 -25.12
N LEU A 425 28.95 -20.23 -25.76
CA LEU A 425 27.48 -20.21 -25.92
C LEU A 425 27.17 -20.59 -27.36
N ALA A 426 26.55 -21.75 -27.56
CA ALA A 426 26.26 -22.28 -28.89
C ALA A 426 25.20 -21.45 -29.64
N ILE A 427 24.30 -20.80 -28.91
CA ILE A 427 23.24 -19.95 -29.45
C ILE A 427 23.47 -18.54 -28.94
N ASN A 428 23.44 -17.56 -29.84
CA ASN A 428 23.53 -16.14 -29.52
C ASN A 428 22.13 -15.49 -29.59
N PRO A 429 21.43 -15.34 -28.45
CA PRO A 429 20.14 -14.66 -28.37
C PRO A 429 20.25 -13.14 -28.15
N PHE A 430 21.45 -12.55 -28.20
CA PHE A 430 21.71 -11.18 -27.77
C PHE A 430 21.69 -10.19 -28.95
N ALA A 431 21.34 -8.94 -28.66
CA ALA A 431 21.34 -7.86 -29.63
C ALA A 431 22.77 -7.30 -29.84
N ILE A 432 23.00 -6.68 -31.00
CA ILE A 432 24.26 -5.96 -31.24
C ILE A 432 24.36 -4.81 -30.24
N GLY A 433 25.50 -4.73 -29.53
CA GLY A 433 25.74 -3.74 -28.47
C GLY A 433 25.54 -4.28 -27.05
N ASP A 434 24.90 -5.44 -26.87
CA ASP A 434 24.78 -6.06 -25.55
C ASP A 434 26.17 -6.40 -25.00
N THR A 435 26.38 -6.15 -23.70
CA THR A 435 27.64 -6.47 -23.01
C THR A 435 27.45 -7.74 -22.18
N LEU A 436 28.33 -8.73 -22.38
CA LEU A 436 28.38 -9.94 -21.59
C LEU A 436 29.67 -9.98 -20.76
N ARG A 437 29.58 -10.42 -19.50
CA ARG A 437 30.71 -10.55 -18.58
C ARG A 437 30.79 -11.96 -18.04
N LEU A 438 31.94 -12.62 -18.19
CA LEU A 438 32.16 -13.98 -17.70
C LEU A 438 32.75 -13.95 -16.28
N TYR A 439 32.19 -14.75 -15.39
CA TYR A 439 32.65 -14.94 -14.02
C TYR A 439 33.22 -16.35 -13.84
N TRP A 440 34.33 -16.44 -13.11
CA TRP A 440 35.07 -17.68 -12.87
C TRP A 440 35.26 -17.89 -11.37
N GLY A 441 34.31 -18.58 -10.73
CA GLY A 441 34.24 -18.72 -9.29
C GLY A 441 34.16 -17.37 -8.58
N ASP A 442 35.01 -17.19 -7.57
CA ASP A 442 35.06 -15.98 -6.73
C ASP A 442 35.97 -14.87 -7.29
N LEU A 443 36.50 -15.03 -8.51
CA LEU A 443 37.29 -13.98 -9.13
C LEU A 443 36.40 -12.80 -9.52
N ARG A 444 36.76 -11.59 -9.07
CA ARG A 444 36.02 -10.33 -9.28
C ARG A 444 36.90 -9.27 -9.95
N PRO A 445 36.32 -8.27 -10.65
CA PRO A 445 34.90 -8.11 -10.94
C PRO A 445 34.38 -9.14 -11.95
N HIS A 446 35.06 -9.39 -13.06
CA HIS A 446 34.79 -10.47 -14.02
C HIS A 446 36.11 -10.85 -14.70
N VAL A 447 36.18 -12.01 -15.37
CA VAL A 447 37.43 -12.50 -15.99
C VAL A 447 37.51 -12.28 -17.50
N ALA A 448 36.37 -12.05 -18.15
CA ALA A 448 36.30 -11.65 -19.54
C ALA A 448 35.05 -10.77 -19.76
N GLU A 449 35.14 -9.83 -20.70
CA GLU A 449 34.02 -9.00 -21.15
C GLU A 449 33.97 -9.02 -22.68
N LEU A 450 32.76 -9.09 -23.22
CA LEU A 450 32.51 -9.13 -24.65
C LEU A 450 31.31 -8.24 -25.00
N ILE A 451 31.46 -7.39 -26.01
CA ILE A 451 30.36 -6.64 -26.62
C ILE A 451 29.92 -7.35 -27.89
N ILE A 452 28.63 -7.64 -28.02
CA ILE A 452 28.09 -8.34 -29.18
C ILE A 452 28.19 -7.48 -30.43
N ALA A 453 28.99 -7.93 -31.40
CA ALA A 453 29.23 -7.21 -32.66
C ALA A 453 28.41 -7.76 -33.85
N ALA A 454 27.89 -8.99 -33.75
CA ALA A 454 27.10 -9.66 -34.79
C ALA A 454 26.15 -10.70 -34.19
N THR A 455 24.99 -10.90 -34.83
CA THR A 455 23.96 -11.87 -34.41
C THR A 455 24.14 -13.21 -35.13
N GLY A 456 23.89 -14.34 -34.43
CA GLY A 456 23.72 -15.66 -35.06
C GLY A 456 24.97 -16.55 -35.17
N THR A 457 26.12 -16.16 -34.60
CA THR A 457 27.30 -17.04 -34.43
C THR A 457 27.44 -17.47 -32.97
N ALA A 458 28.08 -18.61 -32.71
CA ALA A 458 28.45 -19.01 -31.36
C ALA A 458 29.33 -17.92 -30.71
N ILE A 459 29.12 -17.69 -29.41
CA ILE A 459 29.92 -16.75 -28.61
C ILE A 459 30.99 -17.56 -27.89
N GLN A 460 32.23 -17.08 -27.91
CA GLN A 460 33.35 -17.71 -27.23
C GLN A 460 34.05 -16.71 -26.33
N PHE A 461 34.17 -17.06 -25.06
CA PHE A 461 35.07 -16.40 -24.12
C PHE A 461 36.37 -17.19 -24.05
N VAL A 462 37.49 -16.47 -24.12
CA VAL A 462 38.80 -17.02 -23.81
C VAL A 462 39.05 -16.81 -22.32
N ILE A 463 39.36 -17.88 -21.61
CA ILE A 463 39.74 -17.84 -20.19
C ILE A 463 41.25 -18.09 -20.13
N PRO A 464 42.06 -17.04 -19.91
CA PRO A 464 43.51 -17.18 -19.87
C PRO A 464 43.99 -18.18 -18.82
N TRP A 465 45.08 -18.89 -19.11
CA TRP A 465 45.68 -19.88 -18.19
C TRP A 465 46.00 -19.29 -16.81
N ASP A 466 46.43 -18.03 -16.73
CA ASP A 466 46.70 -17.36 -15.45
C ASP A 466 45.43 -17.15 -14.62
N VAL A 467 44.28 -16.91 -15.25
CA VAL A 467 42.97 -16.85 -14.57
C VAL A 467 42.63 -18.22 -13.99
N ILE A 468 42.77 -19.30 -14.77
CA ILE A 468 42.44 -20.65 -14.31
C ILE A 468 43.34 -21.04 -13.12
N LYS A 469 44.64 -20.75 -13.20
CA LYS A 469 45.57 -20.96 -12.07
C LYS A 469 45.19 -20.15 -10.84
N ARG A 470 44.77 -18.90 -10.99
CA ARG A 470 44.31 -18.05 -9.87
C ARG A 470 43.03 -18.57 -9.24
N GLY A 471 42.12 -19.13 -10.05
CA GLY A 471 40.90 -19.78 -9.58
C GLY A 471 41.18 -21.06 -8.76
N GLY A 472 42.33 -21.69 -9.00
CA GLY A 472 42.77 -22.85 -8.23
C GLY A 472 42.04 -24.14 -8.58
N TYR A 473 42.26 -25.17 -7.76
CA TYR A 473 41.53 -26.42 -7.85
C TYR A 473 40.12 -26.27 -7.26
N ASN A 474 39.10 -26.74 -7.97
CA ASN A 474 37.72 -26.81 -7.48
C ASN A 474 36.97 -27.85 -8.32
N ASP A 475 36.32 -28.81 -7.68
CA ASP A 475 35.57 -29.89 -8.33
C ASP A 475 34.21 -29.44 -8.88
N ARG A 476 33.72 -28.28 -8.43
CA ARG A 476 32.42 -27.68 -8.79
C ARG A 476 32.53 -26.16 -8.84
N LEU A 477 33.49 -25.65 -9.59
CA LEU A 477 33.67 -24.20 -9.71
C LEU A 477 32.42 -23.58 -10.35
N PRO A 478 31.73 -22.64 -9.69
CA PRO A 478 30.60 -21.97 -10.30
C PRO A 478 31.11 -21.03 -11.40
N VAL A 479 30.62 -21.24 -12.62
CA VAL A 479 30.93 -20.41 -13.79
C VAL A 479 29.62 -19.96 -14.40
N TYR A 480 29.53 -18.66 -14.68
CA TYR A 480 28.35 -18.05 -15.26
C TYR A 480 28.75 -16.78 -16.01
N TYR A 481 27.83 -16.24 -16.79
CA TYR A 481 28.01 -14.91 -17.35
C TYR A 481 26.83 -14.03 -16.97
N SER A 482 27.05 -12.73 -17.00
CA SER A 482 25.98 -11.75 -16.90
C SER A 482 25.79 -11.01 -18.21
N THR A 483 24.60 -10.42 -18.39
CA THR A 483 24.32 -9.43 -19.42
C THR A 483 24.11 -8.06 -18.78
N TRP A 484 24.61 -7.01 -19.42
CA TRP A 484 24.53 -5.64 -18.91
C TRP A 484 24.08 -4.69 -20.02
N ASN A 485 23.08 -3.85 -19.74
CA ASN A 485 22.56 -2.85 -20.69
C ASN A 485 22.88 -1.39 -20.31
N GLY A 486 23.67 -1.17 -19.25
CA GLY A 486 23.93 0.17 -18.72
C GLY A 486 23.08 0.55 -17.50
N VAL A 487 22.04 -0.23 -17.19
CA VAL A 487 21.13 -0.01 -16.05
C VAL A 487 20.95 -1.29 -15.24
N ASN A 488 20.54 -2.39 -15.88
CA ASN A 488 20.27 -3.67 -15.22
C ASN A 488 21.24 -4.76 -15.64
N GLU A 489 21.58 -5.62 -14.67
CA GLU A 489 22.36 -6.84 -14.87
C GLU A 489 21.46 -8.07 -14.74
N GLN A 490 21.64 -9.06 -15.62
CA GLN A 490 21.04 -10.39 -15.48
C GLN A 490 22.14 -11.43 -15.40
N GLU A 491 21.98 -12.47 -14.59
CA GLU A 491 22.91 -13.60 -14.51
C GLU A 491 22.34 -14.84 -15.17
N SER A 492 23.17 -15.56 -15.94
CA SER A 492 22.82 -16.92 -16.36
C SER A 492 22.75 -17.86 -15.16
N GLU A 493 22.19 -19.05 -15.35
CA GLU A 493 22.39 -20.12 -14.36
C GLU A 493 23.89 -20.39 -14.16
N HIS A 494 24.25 -20.73 -12.93
CA HIS A 494 25.62 -21.06 -12.56
C HIS A 494 25.88 -22.53 -12.86
N ILE A 495 26.77 -22.80 -13.82
CA ILE A 495 27.20 -24.16 -14.12
C ILE A 495 28.37 -24.57 -13.22
N GLU A 496 28.48 -25.86 -12.92
CA GLU A 496 29.61 -26.42 -12.19
C GLU A 496 30.71 -26.88 -13.17
N VAL A 497 31.95 -26.42 -12.96
CA VAL A 497 33.13 -26.80 -13.74
C VAL A 497 34.14 -27.52 -12.85
N ASP A 498 34.53 -28.74 -13.22
CA ASP A 498 35.58 -29.51 -12.54
C ASP A 498 36.96 -29.04 -13.04
N VAL A 499 37.66 -28.26 -12.19
CA VAL A 499 38.98 -27.70 -12.44
C VAL A 499 40.03 -28.51 -11.68
N ARG A 500 40.47 -29.63 -12.29
CA ARG A 500 41.49 -30.53 -11.73
C ARG A 500 42.90 -30.33 -12.30
N ILE A 501 43.11 -29.30 -13.12
CA ILE A 501 44.38 -29.04 -13.84
C ILE A 501 45.45 -28.40 -12.99
N VAL A 502 45.06 -27.85 -11.85
CA VAL A 502 45.96 -27.15 -10.92
C VAL A 502 46.65 -28.19 -10.06
N ASP A 503 47.98 -28.18 -10.10
CA ASP A 503 48.80 -29.15 -9.39
C ASP A 503 48.64 -29.00 -7.87
N ILE A 504 48.69 -30.13 -7.18
CA ILE A 504 48.82 -30.20 -5.72
C ILE A 504 50.20 -29.62 -5.35
N THR A 505 50.18 -28.65 -4.44
CA THR A 505 51.40 -28.02 -3.90
C THR A 505 51.58 -28.41 -2.43
N GLY A 506 52.80 -28.25 -1.91
CA GLY A 506 53.08 -28.52 -0.48
C GLY A 506 53.20 -30.00 -0.11
N LEU A 507 53.36 -30.88 -1.11
CA LEU A 507 53.66 -32.29 -0.90
C LEU A 507 54.92 -32.50 -0.02
N PRO A 508 54.93 -33.47 0.92
CA PRO A 508 55.97 -33.64 1.93
C PRO A 508 57.35 -34.00 1.36
N GLU A 509 58.40 -33.64 2.10
CA GLU A 509 59.76 -34.06 1.77
C GLU A 509 59.95 -35.58 1.90
N VAL A 510 60.77 -36.14 1.02
CA VAL A 510 61.16 -37.56 1.09
C VAL A 510 62.16 -37.76 2.23
N GLY A 511 61.81 -38.60 3.19
CA GLY A 511 62.67 -39.03 4.28
C GLY A 511 63.73 -40.03 3.82
N PHE A 512 64.91 -39.95 4.42
CA PHE A 512 66.02 -40.89 4.23
C PHE A 512 66.36 -41.52 5.59
N PRO A 513 65.72 -42.64 5.99
CA PRO A 513 65.85 -43.21 7.33
C PRO A 513 67.28 -43.60 7.70
N ASP A 514 68.05 -44.09 6.72
CA ASP A 514 69.43 -44.56 6.92
C ASP A 514 70.46 -43.43 6.76
N ARG A 515 70.04 -42.15 6.69
CA ARG A 515 70.95 -41.01 6.50
C ARG A 515 71.96 -40.90 7.65
N PHE A 516 73.18 -40.52 7.30
CA PHE A 516 74.19 -40.13 8.26
C PHE A 516 73.82 -38.82 8.96
N VAL A 517 73.90 -38.81 10.29
CA VAL A 517 73.68 -37.63 11.12
C VAL A 517 75.01 -37.27 11.80
N PRO A 518 75.64 -36.13 11.43
CA PRO A 518 76.88 -35.71 12.09
C PRO A 518 76.62 -35.31 13.56
N PRO A 519 77.66 -35.23 14.41
CA PRO A 519 77.51 -34.89 15.83
C PRO A 519 76.83 -33.55 16.11
N ALA A 520 76.87 -32.62 15.16
CA ALA A 520 76.22 -31.32 15.23
C ALA A 520 74.70 -31.37 14.95
N GLY A 521 74.14 -32.55 14.66
CA GLY A 521 72.74 -32.73 14.30
C GLY A 521 72.52 -32.98 12.79
N PRO A 522 71.27 -33.18 12.34
CA PRO A 522 70.96 -33.45 10.95
C PRO A 522 71.33 -32.26 10.05
N THR A 523 71.76 -32.57 8.84
CA THR A 523 72.07 -31.55 7.82
C THR A 523 70.83 -31.23 6.99
N PRO A 524 70.72 -30.02 6.40
CA PRO A 524 69.56 -29.64 5.57
C PRO A 524 69.36 -30.54 4.35
N VAL A 525 70.44 -31.04 3.76
CA VAL A 525 70.39 -32.02 2.67
C VAL A 525 70.83 -33.37 3.26
N PRO A 526 69.99 -34.42 3.23
CA PRO A 526 70.35 -35.74 3.74
C PRO A 526 71.66 -36.24 3.14
N ILE A 527 72.47 -36.93 3.95
CA ILE A 527 73.75 -37.49 3.52
C ILE A 527 73.69 -39.00 3.64
N ILE A 528 73.87 -39.70 2.53
CA ILE A 528 74.13 -41.13 2.46
C ILE A 528 75.63 -41.32 2.36
N ASN A 529 76.24 -41.86 3.40
CA ASN A 529 77.66 -42.20 3.41
C ASN A 529 77.86 -43.72 3.54
N CYS A 530 79.10 -44.16 3.69
CA CYS A 530 79.42 -45.57 3.86
C CYS A 530 78.72 -46.25 5.05
N CYS A 531 78.41 -45.50 6.13
CA CYS A 531 77.68 -46.00 7.29
C CYS A 531 76.17 -46.16 7.03
N SER A 532 75.65 -45.51 5.99
CA SER A 532 74.28 -45.71 5.49
C SER A 532 74.15 -46.98 4.64
N LEU A 533 75.24 -47.73 4.43
CA LEU A 533 75.28 -49.00 3.70
C LEU A 533 74.69 -48.92 2.27
N PRO A 534 75.12 -47.98 1.41
CA PRO A 534 74.49 -47.69 0.12
C PRO A 534 74.46 -48.87 -0.85
N TRP A 535 75.33 -49.88 -0.69
CA TRP A 535 75.33 -51.12 -1.49
C TRP A 535 74.09 -51.99 -1.28
N ASN A 536 73.34 -51.78 -0.19
CA ASN A 536 72.04 -52.41 0.05
C ASN A 536 70.88 -51.65 -0.63
N GLY A 537 71.19 -50.58 -1.38
CA GLY A 537 70.21 -49.63 -1.89
C GLY A 537 69.97 -48.48 -0.90
N ILE A 538 69.37 -47.40 -1.39
CA ILE A 538 69.02 -46.25 -0.55
C ILE A 538 67.55 -46.38 -0.14
N LYS A 539 67.30 -46.58 1.15
CA LYS A 539 65.93 -46.56 1.68
C LYS A 539 65.42 -45.14 1.71
N ILE A 540 64.21 -44.96 1.19
CA ILE A 540 63.45 -43.72 1.22
C ILE A 540 62.10 -43.96 1.87
N HIS A 541 61.54 -42.90 2.41
CA HIS A 541 60.23 -42.90 3.04
C HIS A 541 59.48 -41.64 2.63
N ILE A 542 58.40 -41.79 1.85
CA ILE A 542 57.51 -40.66 1.56
C ILE A 542 56.45 -40.66 2.67
N PRO A 543 56.36 -39.60 3.49
CA PRO A 543 55.31 -39.48 4.49
C PRO A 543 53.93 -39.51 3.84
N PHE A 544 52.96 -40.16 4.49
CA PHE A 544 51.56 -40.05 4.06
C PHE A 544 51.05 -38.66 4.40
N ASP A 545 50.58 -37.92 3.40
CA ASP A 545 49.96 -36.62 3.59
C ASP A 545 48.44 -36.77 3.64
N PRO A 546 47.81 -36.79 4.83
CA PRO A 546 46.36 -36.99 4.96
C PRO A 546 45.54 -35.86 4.35
N THR A 547 46.17 -34.73 3.97
CA THR A 547 45.50 -33.64 3.28
C THR A 547 45.34 -33.93 1.79
N ASN A 548 46.34 -34.56 1.18
CA ASN A 548 46.45 -34.65 -0.28
C ASN A 548 46.39 -36.09 -0.80
N MET A 549 46.70 -37.09 0.02
CA MET A 549 46.75 -38.51 -0.36
C MET A 549 45.58 -39.29 0.22
N ASP A 550 44.95 -40.12 -0.61
CA ASP A 550 43.88 -41.03 -0.24
C ASP A 550 44.17 -42.47 -0.69
N ALA A 551 43.52 -43.45 -0.06
CA ALA A 551 43.56 -44.82 -0.53
C ALA A 551 42.95 -44.90 -1.94
N GLY A 552 43.65 -45.52 -2.88
CA GLY A 552 43.28 -45.59 -4.29
C GLY A 552 44.08 -44.66 -5.21
N ASP A 553 44.78 -43.65 -4.68
CA ASP A 553 45.70 -42.81 -5.44
C ASP A 553 46.95 -43.59 -5.88
N GLU A 554 47.71 -43.04 -6.83
CA GLU A 554 48.96 -43.61 -7.33
C GLU A 554 50.15 -42.69 -6.99
N VAL A 555 51.24 -43.26 -6.47
CA VAL A 555 52.53 -42.59 -6.31
C VAL A 555 53.54 -43.18 -7.28
N ILE A 556 54.10 -42.35 -8.15
CA ILE A 556 55.14 -42.73 -9.12
C ILE A 556 56.45 -42.15 -8.64
N ILE A 557 57.47 -43.01 -8.44
CA ILE A 557 58.79 -42.59 -7.96
C ILE A 557 59.76 -42.53 -9.14
N LYS A 558 60.58 -41.49 -9.19
CA LYS A 558 61.65 -41.27 -10.16
C LYS A 558 62.96 -41.04 -9.42
N TRP A 559 64.05 -41.55 -9.99
CA TRP A 559 65.40 -41.39 -9.48
C TRP A 559 66.33 -40.85 -10.57
N GLN A 560 67.28 -40.00 -10.17
CA GLN A 560 68.42 -39.58 -10.99
C GLN A 560 69.64 -39.36 -10.09
N ALA A 561 70.80 -39.93 -10.45
CA ALA A 561 72.06 -39.65 -9.78
C ALA A 561 72.87 -38.56 -10.50
N TYR A 562 73.73 -37.86 -9.77
CA TYR A 562 74.54 -36.74 -10.26
C TYR A 562 75.98 -36.85 -9.76
N GLU A 563 76.93 -36.40 -10.59
CA GLU A 563 78.36 -36.39 -10.26
C GLU A 563 78.70 -35.38 -9.15
N ASP A 564 77.90 -34.33 -9.01
CA ASP A 564 78.09 -33.24 -8.06
C ASP A 564 77.10 -33.28 -6.89
N ARG A 565 77.36 -32.48 -5.85
CA ARG A 565 76.56 -32.44 -4.61
C ARG A 565 75.27 -31.61 -4.70
N VAL A 566 75.14 -30.73 -5.68
CA VAL A 566 74.00 -29.82 -5.86
C VAL A 566 72.98 -30.34 -6.87
N GLY A 567 73.30 -31.41 -7.60
CA GLY A 567 72.39 -32.13 -8.48
C GLY A 567 72.21 -31.41 -9.82
N THR A 568 73.32 -31.03 -10.47
CA THR A 568 73.33 -30.29 -11.74
C THR A 568 73.94 -31.07 -12.92
N SER A 569 74.83 -32.02 -12.65
CA SER A 569 75.55 -32.86 -13.63
C SER A 569 75.04 -34.30 -13.55
N PRO A 570 73.97 -34.67 -14.28
CA PRO A 570 73.38 -36.00 -14.19
C PRO A 570 74.36 -37.07 -14.70
N ILE A 571 74.37 -38.23 -14.05
CA ILE A 571 75.10 -39.41 -14.51
C ILE A 571 74.21 -40.16 -15.51
N ASP A 572 74.67 -40.29 -16.74
CA ASP A 572 73.96 -40.99 -17.81
C ASP A 572 73.61 -42.44 -17.42
N GLY A 573 72.40 -42.86 -17.78
CA GLY A 573 71.90 -44.22 -17.50
C GLY A 573 71.37 -44.44 -16.08
N THR A 574 71.46 -43.44 -15.19
CA THR A 574 70.93 -43.54 -13.81
C THR A 574 69.52 -43.00 -13.63
N TYR A 575 68.92 -42.39 -14.66
CA TYR A 575 67.49 -42.03 -14.64
C TYR A 575 66.64 -43.30 -14.60
N HIS A 576 65.68 -43.35 -13.67
CA HIS A 576 64.71 -44.44 -13.65
C HIS A 576 63.36 -43.97 -13.12
N GLU A 577 62.29 -44.39 -13.78
CA GLU A 577 60.90 -44.22 -13.32
C GLU A 577 60.35 -45.59 -12.96
N PHE A 578 59.94 -45.75 -11.71
CA PHE A 578 59.44 -47.02 -11.18
C PHE A 578 57.95 -47.18 -11.45
N ASP A 579 57.47 -48.43 -11.40
CA ASP A 579 56.05 -48.74 -11.55
C ASP A 579 55.20 -47.98 -10.51
N PRO A 580 53.99 -47.50 -10.87
CA PRO A 580 53.11 -46.80 -9.95
C PRO A 580 52.76 -47.65 -8.72
N ILE A 581 52.90 -47.05 -7.53
CA ILE A 581 52.48 -47.65 -6.27
C ILE A 581 51.07 -47.17 -5.97
N LYS A 582 50.10 -48.10 -5.95
CA LYS A 582 48.74 -47.80 -5.54
C LYS A 582 48.65 -47.69 -4.01
N LEU A 583 48.16 -46.57 -3.52
CA LEU A 583 47.97 -46.33 -2.10
C LEU A 583 46.82 -47.16 -1.54
N VAL A 584 47.02 -47.74 -0.35
CA VAL A 584 46.03 -48.50 0.41
C VAL A 584 45.91 -47.93 1.83
N GLU A 585 44.85 -48.26 2.56
CA GLU A 585 44.61 -47.74 3.92
C GLU A 585 45.79 -47.94 4.87
N GLY A 586 46.56 -49.02 4.73
CA GLY A 586 47.75 -49.27 5.52
C GLY A 586 48.82 -48.17 5.41
N ASN A 587 48.90 -47.47 4.27
CA ASN A 587 49.87 -46.39 4.05
C ASN A 587 49.68 -45.20 4.98
N LEU A 588 48.47 -44.98 5.54
CA LEU A 588 48.22 -43.91 6.52
C LEU A 588 49.14 -44.01 7.75
N TYR A 589 49.48 -45.24 8.15
CA TYR A 589 50.24 -45.51 9.38
C TYR A 589 51.74 -45.67 9.13
N VAL A 590 52.13 -46.15 7.96
CA VAL A 590 53.52 -46.50 7.65
C VAL A 590 54.16 -45.62 6.58
N GLY A 591 53.40 -44.71 5.95
CA GLY A 591 53.83 -43.96 4.77
C GLY A 591 54.05 -44.86 3.56
N ILE A 592 54.93 -44.41 2.65
CA ILE A 592 55.34 -45.18 1.47
C ILE A 592 56.86 -45.46 1.57
N PRO A 593 57.27 -46.59 2.20
CA PRO A 593 58.66 -47.01 2.19
C PRO A 593 59.04 -47.56 0.81
N PHE A 594 60.20 -47.16 0.29
CA PHE A 594 60.74 -47.66 -0.97
C PHE A 594 62.26 -47.77 -0.91
N VAL A 595 62.86 -48.67 -1.70
CA VAL A 595 64.32 -48.82 -1.75
C VAL A 595 64.78 -48.55 -3.16
N ILE A 596 65.61 -47.53 -3.34
CA ILE A 596 66.28 -47.27 -4.61
C ILE A 596 67.36 -48.36 -4.80
N PRO A 597 67.27 -49.19 -5.85
CA PRO A 597 68.25 -50.25 -6.10
C PRO A 597 69.67 -49.71 -6.22
N TYR A 598 70.65 -50.45 -5.70
CA TYR A 598 72.04 -50.01 -5.77
C TYR A 598 72.61 -50.09 -7.20
N ALA A 599 72.48 -51.26 -7.84
CA ALA A 599 73.05 -51.53 -9.15
C ALA A 599 72.45 -50.60 -10.21
N GLY A 600 73.32 -49.95 -10.99
CA GLY A 600 72.93 -49.05 -12.09
C GLY A 600 72.36 -47.69 -11.67
N LEU A 601 71.85 -47.51 -10.44
CA LEU A 601 71.20 -46.26 -10.01
C LEU A 601 71.97 -45.50 -8.92
N VAL A 602 72.57 -46.20 -7.96
CA VAL A 602 73.37 -45.59 -6.86
C VAL A 602 74.85 -45.87 -7.04
N GLU A 603 75.20 -47.08 -7.48
CA GLU A 603 76.58 -47.51 -7.75
C GLU A 603 77.40 -46.54 -8.62
N PRO A 604 76.84 -45.91 -9.67
CA PRO A 604 77.62 -45.01 -10.53
C PRO A 604 78.15 -43.75 -9.82
N VAL A 605 77.66 -43.42 -8.61
CA VAL A 605 78.20 -42.33 -7.81
C VAL A 605 79.53 -42.75 -7.18
N ILE A 606 80.65 -42.50 -7.88
CA ILE A 606 81.96 -43.01 -7.50
C ILE A 606 82.72 -42.18 -6.45
N THR A 607 82.44 -40.89 -6.26
CA THR A 607 83.16 -40.08 -5.26
C THR A 607 82.19 -39.43 -4.30
N VAL A 608 81.90 -38.14 -4.48
CA VAL A 608 80.93 -37.37 -3.70
C VAL A 608 79.99 -36.70 -4.70
N GLY A 609 78.82 -37.32 -4.90
CA GLY A 609 77.77 -36.84 -5.78
C GLY A 609 76.47 -36.64 -5.03
N SER A 610 75.35 -36.76 -5.76
CA SER A 610 74.02 -36.68 -5.18
C SER A 610 73.03 -37.57 -5.93
N GLY A 611 71.88 -37.82 -5.30
CA GLY A 611 70.73 -38.46 -5.92
C GLY A 611 69.50 -37.59 -5.70
N ARG A 612 68.63 -37.49 -6.71
CA ARG A 612 67.35 -36.80 -6.59
C ARG A 612 66.24 -37.83 -6.71
N VAL A 613 65.43 -37.93 -5.66
CA VAL A 613 64.16 -38.64 -5.68
C VAL A 613 63.10 -37.62 -6.07
N THR A 614 62.30 -37.93 -7.08
CA THR A 614 61.10 -37.16 -7.40
C THR A 614 59.91 -38.10 -7.32
N TYR A 615 58.87 -37.74 -6.60
CA TYR A 615 57.63 -38.53 -6.63
C TYR A 615 56.48 -37.68 -7.15
N THR A 616 55.66 -38.30 -7.98
CA THR A 616 54.43 -37.74 -8.50
C THR A 616 53.26 -38.42 -7.81
N LEU A 617 52.40 -37.65 -7.13
CA LEU A 617 51.10 -38.10 -6.68
C LEU A 617 50.09 -37.92 -7.82
N LYS A 618 49.30 -38.94 -8.10
CA LYS A 618 48.19 -38.90 -9.06
C LYS A 618 46.93 -39.38 -8.36
N LYS A 619 45.97 -38.47 -8.19
CA LYS A 619 44.69 -38.76 -7.55
C LYS A 619 43.76 -39.52 -8.49
N ALA A 620 42.82 -40.26 -7.93
CA ALA A 620 41.80 -40.98 -8.71
C ALA A 620 40.98 -40.05 -9.63
N ASN A 621 40.74 -38.81 -9.21
CA ASN A 621 40.04 -37.80 -10.01
C ASN A 621 40.90 -37.22 -11.15
N GLY A 622 42.18 -37.56 -11.24
CA GLY A 622 43.11 -37.10 -12.28
C GLY A 622 44.01 -35.93 -11.90
N GLN A 623 43.79 -35.28 -10.74
CA GLN A 623 44.68 -34.23 -10.22
C GLN A 623 46.07 -34.81 -9.92
N ARG A 624 47.13 -34.01 -10.07
CA ARG A 624 48.51 -34.44 -9.85
C ARG A 624 49.28 -33.45 -8.98
N GLY A 625 50.31 -33.93 -8.31
CA GLY A 625 51.33 -33.09 -7.68
C GLY A 625 52.69 -33.77 -7.76
N GLU A 626 53.77 -32.99 -7.72
CA GLU A 626 55.13 -33.53 -7.77
C GLU A 626 56.00 -32.86 -6.70
N HIS A 627 56.86 -33.65 -6.06
CA HIS A 627 57.86 -33.16 -5.13
C HIS A 627 59.19 -33.84 -5.37
N SER A 628 60.29 -33.09 -5.23
CA SER A 628 61.65 -33.60 -5.41
C SER A 628 62.51 -33.32 -4.18
N THR A 629 63.24 -34.31 -3.71
CA THR A 629 64.20 -34.19 -2.61
C THR A 629 65.59 -34.65 -3.07
N LEU A 630 66.61 -33.84 -2.78
CA LEU A 630 68.01 -34.15 -3.08
C LEU A 630 68.67 -34.82 -1.86
N THR A 631 69.52 -35.81 -2.10
CA THR A 631 70.39 -36.41 -1.09
C THR A 631 71.83 -36.41 -1.58
N ILE A 632 72.79 -36.15 -0.70
CA ILE A 632 74.22 -36.24 -1.01
C ILE A 632 74.66 -37.68 -0.82
N ILE A 633 75.39 -38.22 -1.79
CA ILE A 633 75.87 -39.60 -1.75
C ILE A 633 77.39 -39.57 -1.80
N THR A 634 78.04 -40.12 -0.76
CA THR A 634 79.49 -40.32 -0.74
C THR A 634 79.81 -41.77 -0.48
N ARG A 635 80.64 -42.34 -1.36
CA ARG A 635 81.11 -43.71 -1.23
C ARG A 635 82.59 -43.78 -0.86
N MET A 636 83.20 -42.64 -0.53
CA MET A 636 84.62 -42.57 -0.18
C MET A 636 84.85 -42.94 1.30
N ALA A 637 85.68 -43.96 1.53
CA ALA A 637 86.21 -44.34 2.83
C ALA A 637 87.75 -44.34 2.78
N GLY A 638 88.38 -43.25 3.22
CA GLY A 638 89.83 -43.06 3.07
C GLY A 638 90.22 -42.88 1.60
N THR A 639 91.09 -43.75 1.08
CA THR A 639 91.54 -43.75 -0.33
C THR A 639 90.77 -44.71 -1.23
N GLY A 640 89.76 -45.42 -0.72
CA GLY A 640 88.98 -46.42 -1.45
C GLY A 640 87.47 -46.17 -1.39
N LEU A 641 86.71 -46.95 -2.17
CA LEU A 641 85.25 -46.95 -2.11
C LEU A 641 84.74 -47.94 -1.08
N CYS A 642 83.74 -47.53 -0.32
CA CYS A 642 83.06 -48.47 0.56
C CYS A 642 82.15 -49.42 -0.22
N SER A 643 82.15 -50.65 0.27
CA SER A 643 81.40 -51.79 -0.25
C SER A 643 81.01 -52.71 0.91
N GLU A 644 80.21 -53.74 0.63
CA GLU A 644 79.85 -54.75 1.63
C GLU A 644 81.09 -55.36 2.32
N SER A 645 82.16 -55.60 1.58
CA SER A 645 83.41 -56.14 2.12
C SER A 645 84.29 -55.10 2.83
N PHE A 646 84.05 -53.80 2.59
CA PHE A 646 84.82 -52.69 3.13
C PHE A 646 83.90 -51.51 3.51
N PRO A 647 83.11 -51.60 4.58
CA PRO A 647 82.06 -50.63 4.89
C PRO A 647 82.56 -49.27 5.42
N GLY A 648 83.87 -49.09 5.63
CA GLY A 648 84.44 -47.92 6.30
C GLY A 648 84.37 -48.02 7.84
N VAL A 649 84.92 -47.03 8.55
CA VAL A 649 84.90 -46.97 10.03
C VAL A 649 83.71 -46.14 10.49
N CYS A 650 82.70 -46.81 11.05
CA CYS A 650 81.51 -46.19 11.59
C CYS A 650 81.55 -46.29 13.11
N ASN A 651 81.84 -45.18 13.80
CA ASN A 651 81.69 -45.15 15.26
C ASN A 651 80.19 -45.19 15.57
N ALA A 652 79.70 -46.35 16.00
CA ALA A 652 78.33 -46.54 16.45
C ALA A 652 78.02 -45.62 17.63
N PHE A 653 76.96 -44.81 17.52
CA PHE A 653 76.36 -44.15 18.66
C PHE A 653 74.83 -44.29 18.59
N VAL A 654 74.32 -44.87 19.70
CA VAL A 654 72.92 -44.99 20.18
C VAL A 654 72.04 -46.05 19.49
N GLY A 655 71.52 -47.10 20.14
CA GLY A 655 71.61 -47.57 21.52
C GLY A 655 70.86 -48.91 21.65
N ASP A 656 71.56 -49.96 22.07
CA ASP A 656 70.96 -51.25 22.42
C ASP A 656 70.42 -51.15 23.85
N GLY A 657 69.11 -51.03 23.97
CA GLY A 657 68.36 -51.02 25.22
C GLY A 657 67.80 -52.40 25.53
N SER A 658 68.66 -53.40 25.71
CA SER A 658 68.29 -54.67 26.32
C SER A 658 68.07 -54.49 27.83
N GLY A 659 66.86 -54.08 28.20
CA GLY A 659 66.36 -54.10 29.57
C GLY A 659 65.40 -55.28 29.78
N SER A 660 65.94 -56.39 30.29
CA SER A 660 65.18 -57.55 30.73
C SER A 660 64.59 -57.27 32.13
N THR A 661 63.26 -57.25 32.25
CA THR A 661 62.49 -57.56 33.48
C THR A 661 61.03 -57.82 33.08
N ILE A 662 60.54 -59.02 33.44
CA ILE A 662 59.16 -59.59 33.49
C ILE A 662 58.05 -58.81 32.79
#